data_AF-A0A941SSB7-F1
#
_entry.id   AF-A0A941SSB7-F1
#
_cell.length_a   1.000
_cell.length_b   1.000
_cell.length_c   1.000
_cell.angle_alpha   90.00
_cell.angle_beta   90.00
_cell.angle_gamma   90.00
#
_symmetry.space_group_name_H-M   'P 1'
#
loop_
_entity.id
_entity.type
_entity.pdbx_description
1 polymer ?
#
loop_
_entity_poly.entity_id
_entity_poly.type
_entity_poly.pdbx_seq_one_letter_code
_entity_poly.pdbx_strand_id
1 'polypeptide(L)'
;MPTPIHAVAPPPSPAQGQFVSYPDSPFQLYQPYPPAGDQPTAIAQLVEGVQDGESFQTLLGVTGSGKTFTMANVIARLGRPAIVFAPNKTLAAQLYSEFREFFPKNAVEYFVSYYDYYQPEAYVPQRDLFIEKDSAINEHIEQMRLSATKSVLERRDVVIVATVSAIYGIGAPEDYLQMRLIMKVGGKLGQRDTIQQLVRMQYQRQDLDFQRGTFRVRGDTIDVFPAEHSELAVRIELFDDEVESLALFDPLTGHIQQKVPRFVVYPSSHYVTPREKTLAAVETIKLELAERLKYFVGEGKLVEAQRLEQRTRFDLEMLSELGHCKGIENYTRHLSGARPGDPPATLTDYLPRDALMFLDESHQMIGQLNAMYNGDRSRKTTLVEYGFRLPSALDNRPLKFEEFERRMHQVVFVSATPADYEKTHAGQVVEQVVRPTGLVDPEVEVRPATHQVDDVLQEIRERVEKNERVLITTLTKRMAEQLTEYLSENGVKVRYLHSDVDTVERVEIIRDLRLGAFDVLVGINLLREGLDIPEVSLVAILDADKEGFLRAERSLIQTIGRAARNVNGKAILYADRITDSMKKAMGETERRRARQIAFNAEHGITPRGIVKQVRDLIDGVYSEKAGREAERMRASAAVAPEALSEKDLSRELRRLEKLMLEHARNLEFEQAARVRDQLAALKQRVLGAAGEGSAAA
;
A
#
# COMPACT_ATOMS: atom_id res chain seq x y z
N MET A 1 -22.97 -34.57 51.87
CA MET A 1 -23.72 -33.89 50.79
C MET A 1 -22.79 -32.81 50.23
N PRO A 2 -22.17 -32.99 49.05
CA PRO A 2 -21.35 -31.95 48.46
C PRO A 2 -22.23 -30.89 47.79
N THR A 3 -21.85 -29.63 47.99
CA THR A 3 -22.47 -28.42 47.46
C THR A 3 -22.46 -28.43 45.92
N PRO A 4 -23.55 -28.04 45.25
CA PRO A 4 -23.61 -28.06 43.79
C PRO A 4 -22.74 -26.94 43.21
N ILE A 5 -21.89 -27.33 42.27
CA ILE A 5 -21.06 -26.43 41.46
C ILE A 5 -22.02 -25.60 40.58
N HIS A 6 -22.01 -24.28 40.75
CA HIS A 6 -22.72 -23.37 39.85
C HIS A 6 -22.13 -23.48 38.44
N ALA A 7 -22.96 -23.95 37.51
CA ALA A 7 -22.63 -23.96 36.09
C ALA A 7 -22.42 -22.52 35.60
N VAL A 8 -21.20 -22.21 35.17
CA VAL A 8 -20.87 -20.98 34.47
C VAL A 8 -21.67 -20.98 33.16
N ALA A 9 -22.51 -19.96 32.96
CA ALA A 9 -23.25 -19.79 31.72
C ALA A 9 -22.28 -19.76 30.53
N PRO A 10 -22.59 -20.42 29.40
CA PRO A 10 -21.74 -20.37 28.22
C PRO A 10 -21.60 -18.91 27.75
N PRO A 11 -20.45 -18.52 27.20
CA PRO A 11 -20.25 -17.17 26.69
C PRO A 11 -21.34 -16.86 25.64
N PRO A 12 -21.87 -15.62 25.61
CA PRO A 12 -22.83 -15.23 24.59
C PRO A 12 -22.24 -15.51 23.20
N SER A 13 -23.04 -16.12 22.32
CA SER A 13 -22.66 -16.31 20.92
C SER A 13 -22.25 -14.95 20.34
N PRO A 14 -21.15 -14.86 19.55
CA PRO A 14 -20.76 -13.61 18.93
C PRO A 14 -21.95 -13.07 18.12
N ALA A 15 -22.35 -11.83 18.41
CA ALA A 15 -23.41 -11.17 17.65
C ALA A 15 -23.06 -11.26 16.16
N GLN A 16 -23.94 -11.86 15.36
CA GLN A 16 -23.75 -11.95 13.92
C GLN A 16 -23.74 -10.52 13.37
N GLY A 17 -22.67 -10.13 12.66
CA GLY A 17 -22.59 -8.83 12.03
C GLY A 17 -23.78 -8.59 11.10
N GLN A 18 -24.19 -7.33 10.96
CA GLN A 18 -25.39 -6.97 10.20
C GLN A 18 -25.06 -6.09 9.00
N PHE A 19 -25.79 -6.26 7.90
CA PHE A 19 -25.76 -5.31 6.80
C PHE A 19 -26.68 -4.13 7.10
N VAL A 20 -26.17 -2.91 6.91
CA VAL A 20 -26.89 -1.65 7.08
C VAL A 20 -26.90 -0.92 5.74
N SER A 21 -28.08 -0.45 5.35
CA SER A 21 -28.29 0.41 4.20
C SER A 21 -28.94 1.71 4.65
N TYR A 22 -28.63 2.81 3.96
CA TYR A 22 -29.16 4.13 4.24
C TYR A 22 -30.06 4.58 3.08
N PRO A 23 -31.10 5.40 3.33
CA PRO A 23 -31.91 5.97 2.25
C PRO A 23 -31.03 6.68 1.22
N ASP A 24 -31.35 6.49 -0.06
CA ASP A 24 -30.65 7.09 -1.21
C ASP A 24 -29.14 6.78 -1.31
N SER A 25 -28.66 5.79 -0.54
CA SER A 25 -27.27 5.33 -0.60
C SER A 25 -27.17 3.98 -1.31
N PRO A 26 -26.29 3.85 -2.32
CA PRO A 26 -26.07 2.56 -2.99
C PRO A 26 -25.13 1.63 -2.19
N PHE A 27 -24.58 2.09 -1.07
CA PHE A 27 -23.65 1.31 -0.25
C PHE A 27 -24.40 0.38 0.74
N GLN A 28 -23.89 -0.83 0.87
CA GLN A 28 -24.33 -1.83 1.86
C GLN A 28 -23.19 -2.05 2.86
N LEU A 29 -23.24 -1.33 3.98
CA LEU A 29 -22.23 -1.39 5.02
C LEU A 29 -22.42 -2.65 5.86
N TYR A 30 -21.44 -3.54 5.87
CA TYR A 30 -21.35 -4.62 6.83
C TYR A 30 -20.79 -4.09 8.16
N GLN A 31 -21.59 -4.15 9.21
CA GLN A 31 -21.23 -3.76 10.57
C GLN A 31 -21.02 -5.03 11.41
N PRO A 32 -19.77 -5.48 11.61
CA PRO A 32 -19.48 -6.57 12.54
C PRO A 32 -19.78 -6.18 14.00
N TYR A 33 -19.76 -4.89 14.29
CA TYR A 33 -20.09 -4.28 15.59
C TYR A 33 -20.71 -2.89 15.35
N PRO A 34 -21.57 -2.40 16.27
CA PRO A 34 -22.11 -1.04 16.17
C PRO A 34 -21.02 0.02 16.46
N PRO A 35 -21.15 1.25 15.94
CA PRO A 35 -20.29 2.36 16.31
C PRO A 35 -20.29 2.62 17.82
N ALA A 36 -19.10 2.82 18.41
CA ALA A 36 -18.92 2.96 19.86
C ALA A 36 -17.86 4.01 20.22
N GLY A 37 -17.79 4.40 21.50
CA GLY A 37 -16.93 5.49 21.96
C GLY A 37 -17.33 6.82 21.30
N ASP A 38 -16.36 7.55 20.76
CA ASP A 38 -16.61 8.82 20.06
C ASP A 38 -17.13 8.64 18.63
N GLN A 39 -17.12 7.41 18.08
CA GLN A 39 -17.49 7.16 16.68
C GLN A 39 -18.89 7.68 16.30
N PRO A 40 -19.97 7.48 17.08
CA PRO A 40 -21.30 7.96 16.70
C PRO A 40 -21.34 9.48 16.49
N THR A 41 -20.75 10.24 17.42
CA THR A 41 -20.66 11.70 17.36
C THR A 41 -19.78 12.15 16.20
N ALA A 42 -18.62 11.51 16.01
CA ALA A 42 -17.71 11.83 14.93
C ALA A 42 -18.33 11.58 13.55
N ILE A 43 -19.04 10.46 13.37
CA ILE A 43 -19.76 10.15 12.14
C ILE A 43 -20.84 11.21 11.88
N ALA A 44 -21.63 11.58 12.90
CA ALA A 44 -22.69 12.58 12.76
C ALA A 44 -22.14 13.93 12.32
N GLN A 45 -21.11 14.44 13.01
CA GLN A 45 -20.49 15.73 12.72
C GLN A 45 -19.83 15.78 11.34
N LEU A 46 -19.16 14.70 10.90
CA LEU A 46 -18.57 14.65 9.57
C LEU A 46 -19.63 14.64 8.47
N VAL A 47 -20.72 13.89 8.66
CA VAL A 47 -21.85 13.84 7.72
C VAL A 47 -22.53 15.20 7.63
N GLU A 48 -22.81 15.83 8.78
CA GLU A 48 -23.38 17.17 8.87
C GLU A 48 -22.51 18.19 8.14
N GLY A 49 -21.20 18.25 8.42
CA GLY A 49 -20.30 19.17 7.74
C GLY A 49 -20.26 18.96 6.22
N VAL A 50 -20.30 17.72 5.73
CA VAL A 50 -20.37 17.46 4.27
C VAL A 50 -21.68 17.95 3.67
N GLN A 51 -22.79 17.81 4.39
CA GLN A 51 -24.12 18.26 3.95
C GLN A 51 -24.25 19.79 3.98
N ASP A 52 -23.63 20.44 4.94
CA ASP A 52 -23.57 21.91 5.07
C ASP A 52 -22.64 22.56 4.03
N GLY A 53 -21.88 21.75 3.28
CA GLY A 53 -21.02 22.21 2.20
C GLY A 53 -19.60 22.55 2.63
N GLU A 54 -19.15 22.07 3.80
CA GLU A 54 -17.75 22.20 4.20
C GLU A 54 -16.85 21.50 3.19
N SER A 55 -15.95 22.28 2.57
CA SER A 55 -14.96 21.74 1.64
C SER A 55 -13.95 20.87 2.38
N PHE A 56 -13.50 21.30 3.56
CA PHE A 56 -12.42 20.66 4.30
C PHE A 56 -12.78 20.45 5.77
N GLN A 57 -12.66 19.20 6.21
CA GLN A 57 -12.86 18.82 7.60
C GLN A 57 -11.68 17.99 8.09
N THR A 58 -11.43 17.97 9.40
CA THR A 58 -10.40 17.13 10.01
C THR A 58 -11.03 16.15 10.99
N LEU A 59 -10.85 14.85 10.76
CA LEU A 59 -11.05 13.83 11.79
C LEU A 59 -9.76 13.69 12.62
N LEU A 60 -9.76 14.34 13.79
CA LEU A 60 -8.71 14.23 14.80
C LEU A 60 -8.89 12.91 15.57
N GLY A 61 -8.50 11.81 14.94
CA GLY A 61 -8.69 10.46 15.47
C GLY A 61 -7.41 9.85 16.02
N VAL A 62 -7.44 9.35 17.26
CA VAL A 62 -6.27 8.65 17.86
C VAL A 62 -6.06 7.25 17.26
N THR A 63 -4.86 6.69 17.42
CA THR A 63 -4.58 5.31 17.01
C THR A 63 -5.46 4.33 17.79
N GLY A 64 -6.06 3.37 17.06
CA GLY A 64 -6.94 2.36 17.66
C GLY A 64 -8.37 2.83 17.94
N SER A 65 -8.76 4.06 17.59
CA SER A 65 -10.14 4.52 17.75
C SER A 65 -11.09 4.05 16.64
N GLY A 66 -10.60 3.33 15.63
CA GLY A 66 -11.40 2.82 14.51
C GLY A 66 -11.73 3.87 13.44
N LYS A 67 -10.74 4.68 13.05
CA LYS A 67 -10.90 5.74 12.03
C LYS A 67 -11.46 5.21 10.70
N THR A 68 -10.99 4.05 10.22
CA THR A 68 -11.50 3.43 8.99
C THR A 68 -12.98 3.09 9.08
N PHE A 69 -13.42 2.58 10.23
CA PHE A 69 -14.84 2.28 10.44
C PHE A 69 -15.70 3.56 10.47
N THR A 70 -15.19 4.65 11.03
CA THR A 70 -15.81 5.97 10.93
C THR A 70 -15.92 6.43 9.48
N MET A 71 -14.83 6.35 8.69
CA MET A 71 -14.84 6.68 7.27
C MET A 71 -15.89 5.85 6.51
N ALA A 72 -15.94 4.54 6.72
CA ALA A 72 -16.92 3.65 6.09
C ALA A 72 -18.37 4.04 6.43
N ASN A 73 -18.65 4.41 7.68
CA ASN A 73 -19.98 4.89 8.06
C ASN A 73 -20.34 6.24 7.39
N VAL A 74 -19.37 7.16 7.27
CA VAL A 74 -19.57 8.44 6.56
C VAL A 74 -19.88 8.19 5.08
N ILE A 75 -19.11 7.35 4.41
CA ILE A 75 -19.33 6.95 3.00
C ILE A 75 -20.72 6.33 2.83
N ALA A 76 -21.05 5.35 3.68
CA ALA A 76 -22.32 4.63 3.60
C ALA A 76 -23.54 5.54 3.83
N ARG A 77 -23.45 6.52 4.73
CA ARG A 77 -24.53 7.46 5.03
C ARG A 77 -24.74 8.50 3.94
N LEU A 78 -23.65 8.97 3.32
CA LEU A 78 -23.71 9.99 2.28
C LEU A 78 -24.03 9.42 0.90
N GLY A 79 -23.75 8.13 0.66
CA GLY A 79 -24.11 7.46 -0.59
C GLY A 79 -23.28 7.89 -1.81
N ARG A 80 -22.10 8.48 -1.57
CA ARG A 80 -21.25 9.08 -2.61
C ARG A 80 -20.01 8.22 -2.88
N PRO A 81 -19.52 8.16 -4.14
CA PRO A 81 -18.22 7.57 -4.46
C PRO A 81 -17.13 8.17 -3.58
N ALA A 82 -16.15 7.36 -3.17
CA ALA A 82 -15.08 7.82 -2.30
C ALA A 82 -13.70 7.39 -2.81
N ILE A 83 -12.71 8.25 -2.58
CA ILE A 83 -11.29 7.93 -2.72
C ILE A 83 -10.60 8.11 -1.38
N VAL A 84 -9.80 7.14 -0.98
CA VAL A 84 -9.01 7.14 0.26
C VAL A 84 -7.54 7.09 -0.11
N PHE A 85 -6.83 8.18 0.12
CA PHE A 85 -5.39 8.25 -0.08
C PHE A 85 -4.63 7.76 1.14
N ALA A 86 -3.63 6.92 0.91
CA ALA A 86 -2.69 6.44 1.91
C ALA A 86 -1.23 6.77 1.51
N PRO A 87 -0.35 7.05 2.48
CA PRO A 87 1.02 7.52 2.22
C PRO A 87 1.96 6.42 1.70
N ASN A 88 1.59 5.15 1.85
CA ASN A 88 2.40 4.01 1.43
C ASN A 88 1.54 2.80 1.03
N LYS A 89 2.14 1.86 0.30
CA LYS A 89 1.46 0.65 -0.21
C LYS A 89 0.97 -0.27 0.92
N THR A 90 1.68 -0.34 2.05
CA THR A 90 1.31 -1.19 3.18
C THR A 90 0.01 -0.74 3.84
N LEU A 91 -0.11 0.56 4.16
CA LEU A 91 -1.33 1.13 4.71
C LEU A 91 -2.46 1.10 3.67
N ALA A 92 -2.16 1.34 2.40
CA ALA A 92 -3.14 1.21 1.32
C ALA A 92 -3.73 -0.22 1.26
N ALA A 93 -2.89 -1.26 1.35
CA ALA A 93 -3.35 -2.64 1.37
C ALA A 93 -4.19 -2.97 2.61
N GLN A 94 -3.81 -2.45 3.78
CA GLN A 94 -4.59 -2.60 5.01
C GLN A 94 -5.99 -1.97 4.88
N LEU A 95 -6.05 -0.70 4.44
CA LEU A 95 -7.30 0.01 4.21
C LEU A 95 -8.15 -0.70 3.15
N TYR A 96 -7.55 -1.17 2.05
CA TYR A 96 -8.25 -1.93 1.02
C TYR A 96 -8.91 -3.19 1.59
N SER A 97 -8.18 -3.96 2.39
CA SER A 97 -8.70 -5.14 3.08
C SER A 97 -9.85 -4.79 4.05
N GLU A 98 -9.67 -3.76 4.88
CA GLU A 98 -10.71 -3.29 5.82
C GLU A 98 -11.97 -2.82 5.07
N PHE A 99 -11.83 -2.03 3.99
CA PHE A 99 -12.97 -1.60 3.19
C PHE A 99 -13.66 -2.75 2.46
N ARG A 100 -12.92 -3.78 2.00
CA ARG A 100 -13.52 -5.00 1.43
C ARG A 100 -14.34 -5.77 2.46
N GLU A 101 -13.90 -5.81 3.72
CA GLU A 101 -14.68 -6.40 4.82
C GLU A 101 -15.93 -5.54 5.15
N PHE A 102 -15.83 -4.22 5.12
CA PHE A 102 -16.97 -3.31 5.38
C PHE A 102 -17.95 -3.20 4.22
N PHE A 103 -17.52 -3.37 2.97
CA PHE A 103 -18.35 -3.23 1.77
C PHE A 103 -18.23 -4.44 0.84
N PRO A 104 -18.54 -5.67 1.30
CA PRO A 104 -18.33 -6.88 0.51
C PRO A 104 -19.25 -6.98 -0.72
N LYS A 105 -20.28 -6.13 -0.80
CA LYS A 105 -21.28 -6.09 -1.89
C LYS A 105 -21.14 -4.86 -2.80
N ASN A 106 -20.17 -3.99 -2.56
CA ASN A 106 -19.91 -2.81 -3.37
C ASN A 106 -18.51 -2.90 -4.02
N ALA A 107 -18.21 -1.96 -4.92
CA ALA A 107 -16.92 -1.93 -5.61
C ALA A 107 -15.85 -1.26 -4.73
N VAL A 108 -15.07 -2.07 -4.03
CA VAL A 108 -13.85 -1.60 -3.35
C VAL A 108 -12.67 -1.91 -4.25
N GLU A 109 -11.97 -0.86 -4.66
CA GLU A 109 -10.96 -0.86 -5.71
C GLU A 109 -9.60 -0.41 -5.16
N TYR A 110 -8.52 -0.81 -5.84
CA TYR A 110 -7.15 -0.55 -5.40
C TYR A 110 -6.34 0.13 -6.50
N PHE A 111 -5.79 1.32 -6.20
CA PHE A 111 -5.06 2.13 -7.17
C PHE A 111 -3.70 2.59 -6.64
N VAL A 112 -2.68 1.75 -6.83
CA VAL A 112 -1.29 2.05 -6.47
C VAL A 112 -0.37 1.90 -7.66
N SER A 113 0.92 2.22 -7.50
CA SER A 113 1.90 1.91 -8.54
C SER A 113 1.95 0.40 -8.79
N TYR A 114 1.63 0.01 -10.02
CA TYR A 114 1.79 -1.32 -10.61
C TYR A 114 3.23 -1.81 -10.77
N TYR A 115 4.24 -1.00 -10.44
CA TYR A 115 5.61 -1.49 -10.45
C TYR A 115 5.96 -2.19 -9.13
N ASP A 116 6.42 -3.43 -9.22
CA ASP A 116 7.08 -4.14 -8.10
C ASP A 116 8.48 -3.57 -7.88
N TYR A 117 9.20 -3.34 -8.98
CA TYR A 117 10.47 -2.64 -9.03
C TYR A 117 10.40 -1.53 -10.09
N TYR A 118 10.92 -0.36 -9.76
CA TYR A 118 10.96 0.77 -10.69
C TYR A 118 12.23 1.58 -10.52
N GLN A 119 13.05 1.58 -11.57
CA GLN A 119 14.19 2.46 -11.73
C GLN A 119 13.85 3.48 -12.82
N PRO A 120 13.70 4.78 -12.46
CA PRO A 120 13.39 5.79 -13.45
C PRO A 120 14.59 6.04 -14.37
N GLU A 121 14.30 6.46 -15.60
CA GLU A 121 15.30 7.04 -16.48
C GLU A 121 15.96 8.25 -15.80
N ALA A 122 17.29 8.28 -15.75
CA ALA A 122 18.03 9.38 -15.16
C ALA A 122 19.38 9.56 -15.84
N TYR A 123 19.93 10.77 -15.77
CA TYR A 123 21.27 11.05 -16.24
C TYR A 123 22.04 11.74 -15.12
N VAL A 124 23.25 11.25 -14.81
CA VAL A 124 24.13 11.79 -13.76
C VAL A 124 25.32 12.48 -14.44
N PRO A 125 25.28 13.81 -14.65
CA PRO A 125 26.29 14.50 -15.46
C PRO A 125 27.72 14.36 -14.94
N GLN A 126 27.88 14.33 -13.61
CA GLN A 126 29.19 14.22 -12.96
C GLN A 126 29.94 12.91 -13.29
N ARG A 127 29.22 11.87 -13.70
CA ARG A 127 29.77 10.55 -14.05
C ARG A 127 29.54 10.18 -15.51
N ASP A 128 28.92 11.05 -16.30
CA ASP A 128 28.42 10.75 -17.66
C ASP A 128 27.65 9.41 -17.70
N LEU A 129 26.85 9.15 -16.67
CA LEU A 129 26.14 7.88 -16.51
C LEU A 129 24.67 8.06 -16.88
N PHE A 130 24.28 7.47 -18.00
CA PHE A 130 22.86 7.28 -18.34
C PHE A 130 22.33 6.02 -17.67
N ILE A 131 21.26 6.19 -16.91
CA ILE A 131 20.55 5.13 -16.22
C ILE A 131 19.28 4.86 -17.03
N GLU A 132 19.21 3.68 -17.65
CA GLU A 132 18.03 3.27 -18.39
C GLU A 132 16.83 3.04 -17.46
N LYS A 133 15.63 3.22 -18.01
CA LYS A 133 14.40 2.80 -17.35
C LYS A 133 14.39 1.28 -17.26
N ASP A 134 14.38 0.77 -16.04
CA ASP A 134 14.19 -0.65 -15.76
C ASP A 134 13.02 -0.81 -14.79
N SER A 135 12.13 -1.75 -15.06
CA SER A 135 10.89 -1.88 -14.30
C SER A 135 10.26 -3.25 -14.46
N ALA A 136 9.73 -3.78 -13.36
CA ALA A 136 8.90 -4.98 -13.34
C ALA A 136 7.45 -4.57 -13.04
N ILE A 137 6.54 -4.85 -13.98
CA ILE A 137 5.11 -4.59 -13.82
C ILE A 137 4.47 -5.80 -13.14
N ASN A 138 3.65 -5.52 -12.12
CA ASN A 138 2.77 -6.47 -11.49
C ASN A 138 1.42 -6.45 -12.21
N GLU A 139 1.15 -7.50 -12.97
CA GLU A 139 -0.07 -7.61 -13.79
C GLU A 139 -1.34 -7.58 -12.95
N HIS A 140 -1.30 -8.11 -11.72
CA HIS A 140 -2.45 -8.10 -10.83
C HIS A 140 -2.77 -6.68 -10.33
N ILE A 141 -1.74 -5.90 -9.97
CA ILE A 141 -1.95 -4.48 -9.61
C ILE A 141 -2.44 -3.67 -10.81
N GLU A 142 -1.91 -3.93 -12.01
CA GLU A 142 -2.38 -3.22 -13.22
C GLU A 142 -3.84 -3.51 -13.51
N GLN A 143 -4.26 -4.78 -13.39
CA GLN A 143 -5.67 -5.12 -13.50
C GLN A 143 -6.52 -4.39 -12.46
N MET A 144 -6.09 -4.32 -11.20
CA MET A 144 -6.82 -3.58 -10.16
C MET A 144 -6.92 -2.09 -10.47
N ARG A 145 -5.90 -1.48 -11.08
CA ARG A 145 -5.95 -0.08 -11.52
C ARG A 145 -6.95 0.13 -12.65
N LEU A 146 -6.97 -0.77 -13.64
CA LEU A 146 -7.95 -0.74 -14.73
C LEU A 146 -9.38 -0.95 -14.20
N SER A 147 -9.55 -1.87 -13.25
CA SER A 147 -10.80 -2.10 -12.52
C SER A 147 -11.28 -0.85 -11.80
N ALA A 148 -10.39 -0.13 -11.10
CA ALA A 148 -10.72 1.10 -10.41
C ALA A 148 -11.27 2.19 -11.36
N THR A 149 -10.59 2.43 -12.49
CA THR A 149 -11.03 3.40 -13.49
C THR A 149 -12.32 2.98 -14.19
N LYS A 150 -12.54 1.68 -14.41
CA LYS A 150 -13.81 1.17 -14.94
C LYS A 150 -14.95 1.39 -13.95
N SER A 151 -14.76 0.94 -12.71
CA SER A 151 -15.79 0.98 -11.66
C SER A 151 -16.30 2.40 -11.44
N VAL A 152 -15.42 3.40 -11.30
CA VAL A 152 -15.86 4.79 -11.11
C VAL A 152 -16.65 5.36 -12.28
N LEU A 153 -16.44 4.86 -13.50
CA LEU A 153 -17.16 5.28 -14.70
C LEU A 153 -18.51 4.55 -14.89
N GLU A 154 -18.67 3.34 -14.35
CA GLU A 154 -19.86 2.51 -14.54
C GLU A 154 -20.86 2.57 -13.37
N ARG A 155 -20.39 2.86 -12.14
CA ARG A 155 -21.21 2.76 -10.93
C ARG A 155 -20.86 3.83 -9.89
N ARG A 156 -21.79 4.07 -8.96
CA ARG A 156 -21.63 5.07 -7.88
C ARG A 156 -21.26 4.48 -6.52
N ASP A 157 -21.41 3.18 -6.32
CA ASP A 157 -21.03 2.48 -5.09
C ASP A 157 -19.55 2.06 -5.09
N VAL A 158 -18.66 3.05 -5.27
CA VAL A 158 -17.22 2.81 -5.44
C VAL A 158 -16.41 3.44 -4.31
N VAL A 159 -15.52 2.66 -3.70
CA VAL A 159 -14.46 3.14 -2.80
C VAL A 159 -13.11 2.77 -3.41
N ILE A 160 -12.31 3.76 -3.80
CA ILE A 160 -10.96 3.54 -4.32
C ILE A 160 -9.96 3.81 -3.20
N VAL A 161 -9.16 2.82 -2.83
CA VAL A 161 -7.99 3.03 -1.97
C VAL A 161 -6.78 3.26 -2.84
N ALA A 162 -6.14 4.43 -2.70
CA ALA A 162 -5.08 4.89 -3.57
C ALA A 162 -3.84 5.36 -2.81
N THR A 163 -2.70 5.36 -3.50
CA THR A 163 -1.49 6.09 -3.07
C THR A 163 -1.34 7.36 -3.89
N VAL A 164 -0.24 8.09 -3.73
CA VAL A 164 0.13 9.21 -4.63
C VAL A 164 0.16 8.84 -6.11
N SER A 165 0.12 7.55 -6.48
CA SER A 165 -0.11 7.15 -7.87
C SER A 165 -1.37 7.75 -8.50
N ALA A 166 -2.39 8.10 -7.72
CA ALA A 166 -3.63 8.70 -8.22
C ALA A 166 -3.45 10.14 -8.75
N ILE A 167 -2.34 10.82 -8.43
CA ILE A 167 -2.00 12.15 -8.97
C ILE A 167 -1.00 12.09 -10.14
N TYR A 168 -0.63 10.90 -10.60
CA TYR A 168 0.20 10.73 -11.80
C TYR A 168 -0.65 10.67 -13.07
N GLY A 169 -0.05 11.14 -14.17
CA GLY A 169 -0.69 11.21 -15.47
C GLY A 169 -1.17 9.85 -15.99
N ILE A 170 -2.46 9.76 -16.31
CA ILE A 170 -3.09 8.69 -17.08
C ILE A 170 -3.86 9.30 -18.26
N GLY A 171 -4.32 8.49 -19.21
CA GLY A 171 -5.13 8.99 -20.34
C GLY A 171 -6.40 9.69 -19.86
N ALA A 172 -6.87 10.67 -20.63
CA ALA A 172 -8.08 11.41 -20.31
C ALA A 172 -9.30 10.46 -20.27
N PRO A 173 -10.26 10.66 -19.35
CA PRO A 173 -11.41 9.78 -19.21
C PRO A 173 -12.26 9.75 -20.49
N GLU A 174 -12.36 10.86 -21.23
CA GLU A 174 -13.08 10.92 -22.50
C GLU A 174 -12.43 10.02 -23.55
N ASP A 175 -11.10 10.04 -23.65
CA ASP A 175 -10.35 9.23 -24.62
C ASP A 175 -10.43 7.74 -24.25
N TYR A 176 -10.32 7.43 -22.96
CA TYR A 176 -10.49 6.07 -22.45
C TYR A 176 -11.89 5.52 -22.76
N LEU A 177 -12.93 6.34 -22.57
CA LEU A 177 -14.32 5.97 -22.87
C LEU A 177 -14.62 5.86 -24.37
N GLN A 178 -13.98 6.66 -25.22
CA GLN A 178 -14.13 6.57 -26.67
C GLN A 178 -13.54 5.28 -27.24
N MET A 179 -12.51 4.74 -26.60
CA MET A 179 -11.80 3.56 -27.09
C MET A 179 -12.48 2.24 -26.75
N ARG A 180 -13.48 2.22 -25.85
CA ARG A 180 -14.16 0.99 -25.43
C ARG A 180 -14.88 0.26 -26.57
N LEU A 181 -14.90 -1.07 -26.51
CA LEU A 181 -15.66 -1.92 -27.43
C LEU A 181 -17.00 -2.29 -26.78
N ILE A 182 -18.10 -1.73 -27.31
CA ILE A 182 -19.47 -2.03 -26.84
C ILE A 182 -20.06 -3.12 -27.72
N MET A 183 -20.52 -4.20 -27.10
CA MET A 183 -21.12 -5.34 -27.79
C MET A 183 -22.52 -5.60 -27.24
N LYS A 184 -23.47 -5.89 -28.13
CA LYS A 184 -24.85 -6.20 -27.80
C LYS A 184 -25.34 -7.30 -28.73
N VAL A 185 -26.05 -8.28 -28.18
CA VAL A 185 -26.71 -9.34 -28.96
C VAL A 185 -27.68 -8.71 -29.99
N GLY A 186 -27.61 -9.18 -31.23
CA GLY A 186 -28.32 -8.63 -32.39
C GLY A 186 -27.71 -7.34 -32.96
N GLY A 187 -26.57 -6.89 -32.44
CA GLY A 187 -25.84 -5.73 -32.95
C GLY A 187 -24.99 -6.07 -34.17
N LYS A 188 -24.88 -5.14 -35.12
CA LYS A 188 -23.99 -5.29 -36.28
C LYS A 188 -22.53 -5.09 -35.84
N LEU A 189 -21.73 -6.14 -35.92
CA LEU A 189 -20.32 -6.16 -35.52
C LEU A 189 -19.56 -7.17 -36.37
N GLY A 190 -18.72 -6.68 -37.30
CA GLY A 190 -17.89 -7.55 -38.13
C GLY A 190 -16.68 -8.10 -37.38
N GLN A 191 -16.26 -9.33 -37.72
CA GLN A 191 -15.11 -9.98 -37.08
C GLN A 191 -13.82 -9.16 -37.25
N ARG A 192 -13.52 -8.70 -38.47
CA ARG A 192 -12.29 -7.94 -38.77
C ARG A 192 -12.24 -6.61 -38.02
N ASP A 193 -13.37 -5.93 -37.94
CA ASP A 193 -13.49 -4.64 -37.24
C ASP A 193 -13.29 -4.84 -35.72
N THR A 194 -13.85 -5.91 -35.17
CA THR A 194 -13.65 -6.29 -33.76
C THR A 194 -12.18 -6.53 -33.45
N ILE A 195 -11.48 -7.30 -34.29
CA ILE A 195 -10.05 -7.57 -34.15
C ILE A 195 -9.24 -6.27 -34.22
N GLN A 196 -9.53 -5.40 -35.19
CA GLN A 196 -8.84 -4.11 -35.32
C GLN A 196 -9.07 -3.22 -34.10
N GLN A 197 -10.28 -3.19 -33.56
CA GLN A 197 -10.60 -2.41 -32.37
C GLN A 197 -9.87 -2.96 -31.13
N LEU A 198 -9.84 -4.28 -30.94
CA LEU A 198 -9.09 -4.94 -29.85
C LEU A 198 -7.60 -4.58 -29.91
N VAL A 199 -6.98 -4.65 -31.09
CA VAL A 199 -5.56 -4.26 -31.27
C VAL A 199 -5.35 -2.78 -30.96
N ARG A 200 -6.25 -1.88 -31.39
CA ARG A 200 -6.16 -0.44 -31.06
C ARG A 200 -6.32 -0.19 -29.57
N MET A 201 -7.14 -0.99 -28.88
CA MET A 201 -7.28 -1.03 -27.43
C MET A 201 -6.08 -1.66 -26.70
N GLN A 202 -4.99 -2.01 -27.43
CA GLN A 202 -3.76 -2.64 -26.93
C GLN A 202 -3.93 -4.09 -26.45
N TYR A 203 -4.96 -4.80 -26.93
CA TYR A 203 -5.06 -6.24 -26.70
C TYR A 203 -4.16 -7.01 -27.66
N GLN A 204 -3.54 -8.08 -27.17
CA GLN A 204 -2.67 -8.94 -27.97
C GLN A 204 -3.42 -10.18 -28.45
N ARG A 205 -3.23 -10.56 -29.71
CA ARG A 205 -3.77 -11.82 -30.22
C ARG A 205 -2.89 -12.99 -29.76
N GLN A 206 -3.44 -13.88 -28.94
CA GLN A 206 -2.75 -15.06 -28.42
C GLN A 206 -3.67 -16.27 -28.48
N ASP A 207 -3.40 -17.21 -29.39
CA ASP A 207 -4.27 -18.39 -29.57
C ASP A 207 -3.99 -19.52 -28.56
N LEU A 208 -2.74 -19.60 -28.06
CA LEU A 208 -2.26 -20.65 -27.15
C LEU A 208 -2.32 -20.21 -25.68
N ASP A 209 -1.73 -19.07 -25.36
CA ASP A 209 -1.62 -18.57 -23.99
C ASP A 209 -2.67 -17.48 -23.73
N PHE A 210 -3.84 -17.90 -23.26
CA PHE A 210 -5.00 -17.03 -23.09
C PHE A 210 -5.00 -16.37 -21.71
N GLN A 211 -4.38 -15.20 -21.64
CA GLN A 211 -4.22 -14.40 -20.43
C GLN A 211 -4.96 -13.05 -20.55
N ARG A 212 -4.98 -12.28 -19.47
CA ARG A 212 -5.63 -10.95 -19.45
C ARG A 212 -5.01 -10.02 -20.47
N GLY A 213 -5.83 -9.16 -21.07
CA GLY A 213 -5.36 -8.26 -22.14
C GLY A 213 -5.08 -9.00 -23.46
N THR A 214 -5.50 -10.26 -23.59
CA THR A 214 -5.37 -11.02 -24.83
C THR A 214 -6.74 -11.40 -25.42
N PHE A 215 -6.73 -11.73 -26.70
CA PHE A 215 -7.88 -12.32 -27.38
C PHE A 215 -7.43 -13.43 -28.34
N ARG A 216 -8.36 -14.33 -28.66
CA ARG A 216 -8.16 -15.41 -29.65
C ARG A 216 -9.37 -15.54 -30.55
N VAL A 217 -9.16 -16.09 -31.74
CA VAL A 217 -10.22 -16.22 -32.76
C VAL A 217 -10.28 -17.66 -33.24
N ARG A 218 -11.48 -18.26 -33.20
CA ARG A 218 -11.76 -19.63 -33.64
C ARG A 218 -13.02 -19.66 -34.49
N GLY A 219 -12.86 -19.67 -35.82
CA GLY A 219 -14.00 -19.54 -36.73
C GLY A 219 -14.71 -18.21 -36.49
N ASP A 220 -16.00 -18.26 -36.18
CA ASP A 220 -16.84 -17.08 -35.90
C ASP A 220 -16.88 -16.71 -34.41
N THR A 221 -16.10 -17.40 -33.58
CA THR A 221 -15.98 -17.11 -32.14
C THR A 221 -14.74 -16.27 -31.85
N ILE A 222 -14.92 -15.17 -31.13
CA ILE A 222 -13.85 -14.36 -30.57
C ILE A 222 -13.92 -14.45 -29.05
N ASP A 223 -12.89 -15.02 -28.43
CA ASP A 223 -12.73 -15.00 -26.97
C ASP A 223 -11.81 -13.83 -26.60
N VAL A 224 -12.25 -12.96 -25.69
CA VAL A 224 -11.46 -11.84 -25.17
C VAL A 224 -11.34 -12.02 -23.67
N PHE A 225 -10.14 -11.90 -23.11
CA PHE A 225 -9.95 -11.82 -21.67
C PHE A 225 -9.73 -10.35 -21.28
N PRO A 226 -10.77 -9.64 -20.79
CA PRO A 226 -10.67 -8.21 -20.51
C PRO A 226 -9.60 -7.92 -19.47
N ALA A 227 -8.78 -6.90 -19.72
CA ALA A 227 -7.65 -6.55 -18.85
C ALA A 227 -8.10 -6.06 -17.47
N GLU A 228 -9.30 -5.49 -17.37
CA GLU A 228 -9.87 -4.95 -16.16
C GLU A 228 -10.67 -5.98 -15.34
N HIS A 229 -11.00 -7.14 -15.91
CA HIS A 229 -11.86 -8.14 -15.28
C HIS A 229 -11.05 -9.17 -14.48
N SER A 230 -11.51 -9.50 -13.26
CA SER A 230 -10.77 -10.33 -12.31
C SER A 230 -10.71 -11.82 -12.67
N GLU A 231 -11.80 -12.40 -13.17
CA GLU A 231 -11.89 -13.88 -13.26
C GLU A 231 -12.44 -14.38 -14.60
N LEU A 232 -13.35 -13.65 -15.23
CA LEU A 232 -14.10 -14.12 -16.38
C LEU A 232 -13.60 -13.48 -17.68
N ALA A 233 -13.52 -14.31 -18.71
CA ALA A 233 -13.38 -13.89 -20.09
C ALA A 233 -14.76 -13.74 -20.74
N VAL A 234 -14.83 -13.01 -21.85
CA VAL A 234 -16.03 -12.86 -22.66
C VAL A 234 -15.87 -13.61 -23.98
N ARG A 235 -16.85 -14.44 -24.32
CA ARG A 235 -17.00 -15.11 -25.60
C ARG A 235 -18.00 -14.33 -26.45
N ILE A 236 -17.61 -14.03 -27.67
CA ILE A 236 -18.40 -13.34 -28.69
C ILE A 236 -18.62 -14.34 -29.82
N GLU A 237 -19.86 -14.77 -30.01
CA GLU A 237 -20.25 -15.62 -31.14
C GLU A 237 -20.90 -14.73 -32.20
N LEU A 238 -20.32 -14.74 -33.40
CA LEU A 238 -20.79 -13.97 -34.54
C LEU A 238 -21.51 -14.89 -35.53
N PHE A 239 -22.52 -14.34 -36.20
CA PHE A 239 -23.11 -14.91 -37.40
C PHE A 239 -23.05 -13.85 -38.50
N ASP A 240 -22.18 -14.08 -39.50
CA ASP A 240 -21.76 -13.06 -40.46
C ASP A 240 -21.25 -11.77 -39.77
N ASP A 241 -22.01 -10.66 -39.88
CA ASP A 241 -21.71 -9.36 -39.29
C ASP A 241 -22.62 -9.05 -38.08
N GLU A 242 -23.21 -10.06 -37.45
CA GLU A 242 -24.13 -9.90 -36.31
C GLU A 242 -23.65 -10.66 -35.07
N VAL A 243 -23.75 -10.03 -33.89
CA VAL A 243 -23.49 -10.70 -32.61
C VAL A 243 -24.65 -11.63 -32.26
N GLU A 244 -24.47 -12.93 -32.46
CA GLU A 244 -25.47 -13.95 -32.12
C GLU A 244 -25.57 -14.15 -30.61
N SER A 245 -24.42 -14.19 -29.92
CA SER A 245 -24.36 -14.56 -28.51
C SER A 245 -23.16 -13.94 -27.79
N LEU A 246 -23.38 -13.55 -26.53
CA LEU A 246 -22.34 -13.07 -25.60
C LEU A 246 -22.42 -13.89 -24.32
N ALA A 247 -21.28 -14.44 -23.89
CA ALA A 247 -21.20 -15.26 -22.70
C ALA A 247 -19.95 -14.95 -21.87
N LEU A 248 -20.12 -14.85 -20.55
CA LEU A 248 -18.98 -14.85 -19.62
C LEU A 248 -18.62 -16.28 -19.28
N PHE A 249 -17.33 -16.59 -19.34
CA PHE A 249 -16.82 -17.93 -19.09
C PHE A 249 -15.51 -17.91 -18.32
N ASP A 250 -15.21 -19.00 -17.63
CA ASP A 250 -13.94 -19.20 -16.95
C ASP A 250 -12.84 -19.49 -18.01
N PRO A 251 -11.78 -18.67 -18.10
CA PRO A 251 -10.74 -18.80 -19.11
C PRO A 251 -9.92 -20.09 -18.98
N LEU A 252 -9.85 -20.69 -17.78
CA LEU A 252 -9.12 -21.92 -17.50
C LEU A 252 -9.94 -23.16 -17.87
N THR A 253 -11.21 -23.22 -17.44
CA THR A 253 -12.05 -24.41 -17.63
C THR A 253 -12.88 -24.36 -18.91
N GLY A 254 -13.09 -23.17 -19.48
CA GLY A 254 -14.01 -22.96 -20.60
C GLY A 254 -15.49 -22.99 -20.21
N HIS A 255 -15.81 -23.17 -18.92
CA HIS A 255 -17.19 -23.28 -18.46
C HIS A 255 -17.90 -21.92 -18.55
N ILE A 256 -19.03 -21.88 -19.25
CA ILE A 256 -19.87 -20.68 -19.37
C ILE A 256 -20.59 -20.45 -18.03
N GLN A 257 -20.31 -19.32 -17.38
CA GLN A 257 -21.02 -18.92 -16.17
C GLN A 257 -22.41 -18.35 -16.50
N GLN A 258 -22.47 -17.39 -17.42
CA GLN A 258 -23.72 -16.72 -17.76
C GLN A 258 -23.70 -16.14 -19.16
N LYS A 259 -24.86 -16.13 -19.82
CA LYS A 259 -25.08 -15.36 -21.04
C LYS A 259 -25.52 -13.94 -20.68
N VAL A 260 -25.01 -12.95 -21.40
CA VAL A 260 -25.31 -11.52 -21.15
C VAL A 260 -25.84 -10.86 -22.41
N PRO A 261 -26.83 -9.94 -22.32
CA PRO A 261 -27.38 -9.29 -23.51
C PRO A 261 -26.44 -8.21 -24.09
N ARG A 262 -25.54 -7.68 -23.26
CA ARG A 262 -24.61 -6.60 -23.58
C ARG A 262 -23.36 -6.75 -22.72
N PHE A 263 -22.20 -6.45 -23.30
CA PHE A 263 -20.93 -6.37 -22.58
C PHE A 263 -20.06 -5.24 -23.15
N VAL A 264 -19.23 -4.63 -22.32
CA VAL A 264 -18.29 -3.58 -22.73
C VAL A 264 -16.88 -4.03 -22.35
N VAL A 265 -15.98 -4.06 -23.33
CA VAL A 265 -14.56 -4.30 -23.11
C VAL A 265 -13.85 -2.95 -23.07
N TYR A 266 -13.06 -2.71 -22.04
CA TYR A 266 -12.28 -1.49 -21.88
C TYR A 266 -10.85 -1.67 -22.39
N PRO A 267 -10.13 -0.58 -22.74
CA PRO A 267 -8.74 -0.64 -23.17
C PRO A 267 -7.83 -1.32 -22.14
N SER A 268 -6.82 -2.07 -22.60
CA SER A 268 -5.89 -2.80 -21.73
C SER A 268 -4.80 -1.93 -21.08
N SER A 269 -4.82 -0.63 -21.35
CA SER A 269 -3.88 0.36 -20.83
C SER A 269 -4.56 1.70 -20.61
N HIS A 270 -4.08 2.47 -19.64
CA HIS A 270 -4.52 3.85 -19.43
C HIS A 270 -3.96 4.84 -20.46
N TYR A 271 -2.99 4.44 -21.31
CA TYR A 271 -2.33 5.35 -22.27
C TYR A 271 -2.81 5.16 -23.71
N VAL A 272 -4.01 4.60 -23.89
CA VAL A 272 -4.58 4.40 -25.22
C VAL A 272 -5.11 5.72 -25.79
N THR A 273 -4.72 6.03 -27.02
CA THR A 273 -5.06 7.28 -27.72
C THR A 273 -5.66 6.95 -29.10
N PRO A 274 -6.73 7.63 -29.54
CA PRO A 274 -7.28 7.45 -30.89
C PRO A 274 -6.25 7.77 -31.99
N ARG A 275 -6.28 7.01 -33.11
CA ARG A 275 -5.29 7.12 -34.19
C ARG A 275 -5.16 8.53 -34.76
N GLU A 276 -6.26 9.26 -34.89
CA GLU A 276 -6.28 10.64 -35.38
C GLU A 276 -5.45 11.57 -34.48
N LYS A 277 -5.60 11.44 -33.15
CA LYS A 277 -4.81 12.19 -32.17
C LYS A 277 -3.34 11.80 -32.20
N THR A 278 -3.03 10.51 -32.33
CA THR A 278 -1.64 10.05 -32.45
C THR A 278 -0.93 10.65 -33.66
N LEU A 279 -1.60 10.69 -34.83
CA LEU A 279 -1.03 11.30 -36.03
C LEU A 279 -0.88 12.83 -35.90
N ALA A 280 -1.83 13.50 -35.26
CA ALA A 280 -1.69 14.93 -34.95
C ALA A 280 -0.51 15.19 -34.00
N ALA A 281 -0.33 14.35 -32.98
CA ALA A 281 0.78 14.44 -32.03
C ALA A 281 2.14 14.24 -32.72
N VAL A 282 2.25 13.34 -33.70
CA VAL A 282 3.48 13.14 -34.48
C VAL A 282 3.93 14.45 -35.14
N GLU A 283 3.01 15.22 -35.72
CA GLU A 283 3.34 16.50 -36.35
C GLU A 283 3.78 17.55 -35.34
N THR A 284 3.13 17.65 -34.18
CA THR A 284 3.54 18.60 -33.13
C THR A 284 4.88 18.21 -32.48
N ILE A 285 5.19 16.92 -32.37
CA ILE A 285 6.49 16.43 -31.89
C ILE A 285 7.61 16.79 -32.87
N LYS A 286 7.38 16.65 -34.19
CA LYS A 286 8.36 17.05 -35.22
C LYS A 286 8.70 18.54 -35.12
N LEU A 287 7.70 19.39 -34.89
CA LEU A 287 7.90 20.83 -34.73
C LEU A 287 8.74 21.15 -33.48
N GLU A 288 8.41 20.58 -32.33
CA GLU A 288 9.17 20.76 -31.08
C GLU A 288 10.61 20.24 -31.21
N LEU A 289 10.79 19.09 -31.88
CA LEU A 289 12.12 18.53 -32.16
C LEU A 289 12.95 19.52 -32.99
N ALA A 290 12.41 20.04 -34.09
CA ALA A 290 13.13 20.97 -34.96
C ALA A 290 13.54 22.25 -34.22
N GLU A 291 12.69 22.78 -33.36
CA GLU A 291 13.00 23.93 -32.51
C GLU A 291 14.11 23.61 -31.50
N ARG A 292 14.00 22.47 -30.81
CA ARG A 292 14.97 22.06 -29.79
C ARG A 292 16.35 21.75 -30.37
N LEU A 293 16.42 21.18 -31.58
CA LEU A 293 17.68 20.96 -32.30
C LEU A 293 18.35 22.27 -32.67
N LYS A 294 17.60 23.27 -33.16
CA LYS A 294 18.15 24.62 -33.44
C LYS A 294 18.74 25.26 -32.19
N TYR A 295 18.06 25.13 -31.05
CA TYR A 295 18.57 25.60 -29.76
C TYR A 295 19.92 24.93 -29.40
N PHE A 296 19.99 23.60 -29.44
CA PHE A 296 21.23 22.90 -29.08
C PHE A 296 22.39 23.22 -30.03
N VAL A 297 22.14 23.29 -31.35
CA VAL A 297 23.18 23.67 -32.32
C VAL A 297 23.64 25.12 -32.10
N GLY A 298 22.71 26.04 -31.81
CA GLY A 298 23.04 27.43 -31.51
C GLY A 298 23.89 27.60 -30.24
N GLU A 299 23.69 26.75 -29.24
CA GLU A 299 24.44 26.72 -27.98
C GLU A 299 25.73 25.87 -28.06
N GLY A 300 26.08 25.32 -29.24
CA GLY A 300 27.26 24.47 -29.42
C GLY A 300 27.15 23.06 -28.80
N LYS A 301 25.95 22.65 -28.39
CA LYS A 301 25.63 21.35 -27.75
C LYS A 301 25.32 20.27 -28.79
N LEU A 302 26.32 19.94 -29.60
CA LEU A 302 26.15 19.05 -30.77
C LEU A 302 25.83 17.60 -30.38
N VAL A 303 26.38 17.11 -29.27
CA VAL A 303 26.15 15.73 -28.78
C VAL A 303 24.71 15.56 -28.32
N GLU A 304 24.19 16.54 -27.58
CA GLU A 304 22.81 16.58 -27.11
C GLU A 304 21.83 16.68 -28.29
N ALA A 305 22.14 17.48 -29.31
CA ALA A 305 21.35 17.56 -30.53
C ALA A 305 21.26 16.21 -31.25
N GLN A 306 22.40 15.57 -31.51
CA GLN A 306 22.47 14.28 -32.19
C GLN A 306 21.72 13.20 -31.40
N ARG A 307 21.91 13.14 -30.09
CA ARG A 307 21.24 12.20 -29.18
C ARG A 307 19.73 12.36 -29.22
N LEU A 308 19.24 13.60 -29.11
CA LEU A 308 17.82 13.91 -29.12
C LEU A 308 17.19 13.53 -30.46
N GLU A 309 17.86 13.88 -31.56
CA GLU A 309 17.38 13.61 -32.91
C GLU A 309 17.21 12.11 -33.18
N GLN A 310 18.25 11.31 -32.90
CA GLN A 310 18.22 9.86 -33.13
C GLN A 310 17.08 9.20 -32.39
N ARG A 311 16.95 9.48 -31.08
CA ARG A 311 15.91 8.87 -30.25
C ARG A 311 14.51 9.31 -30.66
N THR A 312 14.31 10.62 -30.87
CA THR A 312 12.97 11.14 -31.17
C THR A 312 12.48 10.69 -32.54
N ARG A 313 13.37 10.61 -33.56
CA ARG A 313 12.98 10.11 -34.89
C ARG A 313 12.57 8.64 -34.85
N PHE A 314 13.29 7.80 -34.11
CA PHE A 314 12.90 6.41 -33.90
C PHE A 314 11.53 6.29 -33.22
N ASP A 315 11.29 7.07 -32.16
CA ASP A 315 9.99 7.08 -31.47
C ASP A 315 8.86 7.56 -32.40
N LEU A 316 9.10 8.54 -33.28
CA LEU A 316 8.14 9.04 -34.27
C LEU A 316 7.78 8.00 -35.35
N GLU A 317 8.75 7.21 -35.81
CA GLU A 317 8.52 6.10 -36.75
C GLU A 317 7.60 5.05 -36.10
N MET A 318 7.91 4.65 -34.87
CA MET A 318 7.11 3.69 -34.10
C MET A 318 5.68 4.19 -33.85
N LEU A 319 5.51 5.47 -33.49
CA LEU A 319 4.18 6.08 -33.31
C LEU A 319 3.38 6.14 -34.62
N SER A 320 4.02 6.37 -35.76
CA SER A 320 3.34 6.47 -37.06
C SER A 320 2.87 5.10 -37.58
N GLU A 321 3.69 4.07 -37.43
CA GLU A 321 3.42 2.72 -37.92
C GLU A 321 2.52 1.91 -36.96
N LEU A 322 2.89 1.87 -35.68
CA LEU A 322 2.24 1.02 -34.68
C LEU A 322 1.24 1.76 -33.79
N GLY A 323 1.27 3.09 -33.78
CA GLY A 323 0.46 3.90 -32.86
C GLY A 323 0.98 3.95 -31.42
N HIS A 324 2.13 3.33 -31.15
CA HIS A 324 2.74 3.25 -29.81
C HIS A 324 4.27 3.11 -29.90
N CYS A 325 4.99 3.58 -28.87
CA CYS A 325 6.45 3.44 -28.73
C CYS A 325 6.87 3.17 -27.27
N LYS A 326 8.09 2.68 -27.04
CA LYS A 326 8.60 2.49 -25.68
C LYS A 326 8.85 3.87 -25.04
N GLY A 327 8.24 4.12 -23.88
CA GLY A 327 8.36 5.43 -23.24
C GLY A 327 7.37 6.46 -23.80
N ILE A 328 6.25 6.01 -24.40
CA ILE A 328 5.19 6.85 -24.94
C ILE A 328 4.69 7.90 -23.95
N GLU A 329 4.79 7.64 -22.64
CA GLU A 329 4.42 8.58 -21.59
C GLU A 329 5.20 9.89 -21.69
N ASN A 330 6.38 9.93 -22.31
CA ASN A 330 7.13 11.18 -22.49
C ASN A 330 6.50 12.12 -23.54
N TYR A 331 5.54 11.62 -24.31
CA TYR A 331 4.82 12.36 -25.35
C TYR A 331 3.36 12.67 -24.95
N THR A 332 2.95 12.37 -23.72
CA THR A 332 1.55 12.48 -23.27
C THR A 332 0.92 13.84 -23.55
N ARG A 333 1.65 14.96 -23.40
CA ARG A 333 1.13 16.30 -23.73
C ARG A 333 0.73 16.43 -25.20
N HIS A 334 1.58 15.92 -26.11
CA HIS A 334 1.28 15.97 -27.53
C HIS A 334 0.10 15.05 -27.87
N LEU A 335 0.04 13.87 -27.25
CA LEU A 335 -1.04 12.90 -27.45
C LEU A 335 -2.40 13.42 -26.95
N SER A 336 -2.42 14.17 -25.85
CA SER A 336 -3.64 14.78 -25.31
C SER A 336 -4.05 16.07 -26.02
N GLY A 337 -3.13 16.73 -26.72
CA GLY A 337 -3.33 18.06 -27.29
C GLY A 337 -3.35 19.19 -26.25
N ALA A 338 -2.86 18.94 -25.03
CA ALA A 338 -2.78 19.94 -23.97
C ALA A 338 -1.72 21.00 -24.27
N ARG A 339 -1.88 22.21 -23.71
CA ARG A 339 -0.87 23.27 -23.89
C ARG A 339 0.33 23.00 -22.98
N PRO A 340 1.53 23.50 -23.32
CA PRO A 340 2.69 23.40 -22.44
C PRO A 340 2.38 23.90 -21.01
N GLY A 341 2.73 23.11 -20.01
CA GLY A 341 2.48 23.41 -18.60
C GLY A 341 1.09 23.06 -18.07
N ASP A 342 0.08 22.79 -18.92
CA ASP A 342 -1.24 22.33 -18.47
C ASP A 342 -1.08 21.02 -17.64
N PRO A 343 -1.91 20.79 -16.61
CA PRO A 343 -1.83 19.57 -15.81
C PRO A 343 -2.27 18.34 -16.63
N PRO A 344 -1.61 17.18 -16.45
CA PRO A 344 -2.09 15.94 -17.07
C PRO A 344 -3.39 15.48 -16.42
N ALA A 345 -4.16 14.66 -17.15
CA ALA A 345 -5.28 13.93 -16.58
C ALA A 345 -4.78 12.86 -15.61
N THR A 346 -5.50 12.66 -14.52
CA THR A 346 -5.16 11.76 -13.42
C THR A 346 -6.38 10.99 -12.96
N LEU A 347 -6.24 10.07 -12.00
CA LEU A 347 -7.41 9.38 -11.44
C LEU A 347 -8.43 10.36 -10.82
N THR A 348 -7.97 11.50 -10.31
CA THR A 348 -8.86 12.51 -9.73
C THR A 348 -9.81 13.14 -10.74
N ASP A 349 -9.46 13.12 -12.04
CA ASP A 349 -10.32 13.60 -13.13
C ASP A 349 -11.39 12.56 -13.53
N TYR A 350 -11.23 11.30 -13.11
CA TYR A 350 -12.23 10.24 -13.31
C TYR A 350 -13.31 10.24 -12.21
N LEU A 351 -13.05 10.89 -11.08
CA LEU A 351 -13.98 10.98 -9.97
C LEU A 351 -15.13 11.94 -10.33
N PRO A 352 -16.38 11.61 -9.95
CA PRO A 352 -17.47 12.57 -10.07
C PRO A 352 -17.27 13.75 -9.10
N ARG A 353 -17.88 14.89 -9.41
CA ARG A 353 -17.70 16.14 -8.64
C ARG A 353 -18.16 16.06 -7.19
N ASP A 354 -19.10 15.16 -6.89
CA ASP A 354 -19.63 14.92 -5.54
C ASP A 354 -18.87 13.82 -4.78
N ALA A 355 -17.74 13.34 -5.31
CA ALA A 355 -16.94 12.31 -4.64
C ALA A 355 -16.33 12.81 -3.32
N LEU A 356 -16.30 11.93 -2.32
CA LEU A 356 -15.63 12.18 -1.04
C LEU A 356 -14.16 11.81 -1.15
N MET A 357 -13.28 12.66 -0.62
CA MET A 357 -11.85 12.39 -0.55
C MET A 357 -11.41 12.27 0.91
N PHE A 358 -10.73 11.19 1.25
CA PHE A 358 -10.11 11.00 2.55
C PHE A 358 -8.59 11.00 2.37
N LEU A 359 -7.89 11.79 3.18
CA LEU A 359 -6.42 11.75 3.25
C LEU A 359 -6.02 11.10 4.58
N ASP A 360 -5.74 9.80 4.55
CA ASP A 360 -5.30 9.07 5.73
C ASP A 360 -3.85 9.38 6.07
N GLU A 361 -3.58 9.53 7.36
CA GLU A 361 -2.34 10.09 7.88
C GLU A 361 -1.96 11.40 7.16
N SER A 362 -2.93 12.33 7.09
CA SER A 362 -2.86 13.59 6.32
C SER A 362 -1.57 14.39 6.53
N HIS A 363 -1.06 14.37 7.76
CA HIS A 363 0.15 15.06 8.19
C HIS A 363 1.42 14.62 7.44
N GLN A 364 1.40 13.41 6.85
CA GLN A 364 2.42 12.90 5.92
C GLN A 364 2.00 13.11 4.46
N MET A 365 0.74 12.82 4.14
CA MET A 365 0.21 12.89 2.77
C MET A 365 0.41 14.26 2.12
N ILE A 366 0.09 15.35 2.80
CA ILE A 366 0.20 16.72 2.23
C ILE A 366 1.63 17.02 1.80
N GLY A 367 2.61 16.74 2.66
CA GLY A 367 4.02 16.92 2.33
C GLY A 367 4.49 16.02 1.19
N GLN A 368 4.02 14.77 1.16
CA GLN A 368 4.35 13.81 0.12
C GLN A 368 3.80 14.25 -1.25
N LEU A 369 2.52 14.64 -1.31
CA LEU A 369 1.86 15.14 -2.52
C LEU A 369 2.58 16.36 -3.09
N ASN A 370 3.03 17.28 -2.23
CA ASN A 370 3.82 18.44 -2.64
C ASN A 370 5.22 18.05 -3.19
N ALA A 371 5.84 17.01 -2.63
CA ALA A 371 7.19 16.59 -3.04
C ALA A 371 7.22 15.87 -4.41
N MET A 372 6.15 15.17 -4.81
CA MET A 372 6.15 14.31 -6.01
C MET A 372 6.52 15.08 -7.29
N TYR A 373 5.93 16.25 -7.52
CA TYR A 373 6.23 17.09 -8.69
C TYR A 373 7.69 17.58 -8.70
N ASN A 374 8.18 18.05 -7.55
CA ASN A 374 9.51 18.64 -7.46
C ASN A 374 10.61 17.61 -7.73
N GLY A 375 10.46 16.39 -7.20
CA GLY A 375 11.36 15.28 -7.48
C GLY A 375 11.34 14.85 -8.96
N ASP A 376 10.16 14.72 -9.55
CA ASP A 376 10.03 14.34 -10.97
C ASP A 376 10.63 15.41 -11.91
N ARG A 377 10.30 16.68 -11.65
CA ARG A 377 10.82 17.81 -12.44
C ARG A 377 12.34 17.88 -12.37
N SER A 378 12.95 17.78 -11.19
CA SER A 378 14.40 17.85 -11.03
C SER A 378 15.10 16.77 -11.87
N ARG A 379 14.62 15.52 -11.81
CA ARG A 379 15.16 14.39 -12.59
C ARG A 379 15.01 14.63 -14.10
N LYS A 380 13.83 15.05 -14.55
CA LYS A 380 13.54 15.22 -15.98
C LYS A 380 14.21 16.44 -16.60
N THR A 381 14.41 17.52 -15.84
CA THR A 381 15.14 18.71 -16.31
C THR A 381 16.53 18.30 -16.79
N THR A 382 17.25 17.47 -16.02
CA THR A 382 18.57 16.97 -16.43
C THR A 382 18.50 16.15 -17.72
N LEU A 383 17.49 15.29 -17.91
CA LEU A 383 17.32 14.56 -19.18
C LEU A 383 17.10 15.50 -20.37
N VAL A 384 16.33 16.57 -20.19
CA VAL A 384 16.01 17.56 -21.23
C VAL A 384 17.21 18.47 -21.55
N GLU A 385 17.97 18.87 -20.54
CA GLU A 385 19.17 19.70 -20.69
C GLU A 385 20.29 18.99 -21.45
N TYR A 386 20.39 17.66 -21.29
CA TYR A 386 21.39 16.81 -21.93
C TYR A 386 20.83 16.03 -23.14
N GLY A 387 19.70 16.44 -23.72
CA GLY A 387 19.22 15.92 -25.00
C GLY A 387 18.74 14.46 -24.99
N PHE A 388 18.38 13.90 -23.83
CA PHE A 388 17.77 12.56 -23.76
C PHE A 388 16.26 12.58 -24.04
N ARG A 389 15.59 13.71 -23.77
CA ARG A 389 14.14 13.91 -23.95
C ARG A 389 13.84 15.33 -24.42
N LEU A 390 12.70 15.50 -25.09
CA LEU A 390 12.15 16.80 -25.46
C LEU A 390 11.65 17.57 -24.22
N PRO A 391 11.55 18.91 -24.28
CA PRO A 391 10.98 19.72 -23.20
C PRO A 391 9.58 19.28 -22.78
N SER A 392 8.75 18.82 -23.73
CA SER A 392 7.43 18.21 -23.48
C SER A 392 7.43 17.05 -22.48
N ALA A 393 8.54 16.33 -22.30
CA ALA A 393 8.61 15.25 -21.34
C ALA A 393 8.42 15.73 -19.89
N LEU A 394 8.66 17.02 -19.61
CA LEU A 394 8.39 17.67 -18.32
C LEU A 394 6.89 17.82 -18.04
N ASP A 395 6.05 17.81 -19.09
CA ASP A 395 4.60 17.93 -18.98
C ASP A 395 3.93 16.58 -18.71
N ASN A 396 4.64 15.47 -18.90
CA ASN A 396 4.29 14.20 -18.27
C ASN A 396 4.79 14.23 -16.83
N ARG A 397 3.92 14.48 -15.86
CA ARG A 397 4.33 14.72 -14.47
C ARG A 397 3.19 14.38 -13.52
N PRO A 398 3.44 14.20 -12.23
CA PRO A 398 2.36 14.29 -11.26
C PRO A 398 1.81 15.73 -11.19
N LEU A 399 0.61 15.88 -10.64
CA LEU A 399 0.04 17.18 -10.32
C LEU A 399 0.96 17.95 -9.37
N LYS A 400 1.04 19.26 -9.56
CA LYS A 400 1.51 20.17 -8.52
C LYS A 400 0.50 20.18 -7.39
N PHE A 401 0.94 20.53 -6.17
CA PHE A 401 0.03 20.58 -5.02
C PHE A 401 -1.16 21.52 -5.29
N GLU A 402 -0.93 22.72 -5.80
CA GLU A 402 -1.98 23.68 -6.17
C GLU A 402 -2.96 23.15 -7.22
N GLU A 403 -2.51 22.27 -8.12
CA GLU A 403 -3.37 21.64 -9.13
C GLU A 403 -4.21 20.50 -8.53
N PHE A 404 -3.67 19.79 -7.53
CA PHE A 404 -4.38 18.77 -6.77
C PHE A 404 -5.40 19.40 -5.81
N GLU A 405 -5.04 20.48 -5.13
CA GLU A 405 -5.91 21.25 -4.23
C GLU A 405 -7.18 21.75 -4.93
N ARG A 406 -7.11 22.16 -6.20
CA ARG A 406 -8.30 22.52 -7.00
C ARG A 406 -9.27 21.37 -7.24
N ARG A 407 -8.82 20.12 -7.10
CA ARG A 407 -9.61 18.89 -7.23
C ARG A 407 -10.05 18.33 -5.89
N MET A 408 -9.61 18.94 -4.79
CA MET A 408 -10.06 18.63 -3.44
C MET A 408 -11.42 19.31 -3.18
N HIS A 409 -12.50 18.74 -3.70
CA HIS A 409 -13.83 19.33 -3.55
C HIS A 409 -14.41 19.16 -2.13
N GLN A 410 -14.47 17.93 -1.63
CA GLN A 410 -14.86 17.61 -0.26
C GLN A 410 -13.88 16.63 0.35
N VAL A 411 -13.05 17.12 1.29
CA VAL A 411 -11.96 16.36 1.90
C VAL A 411 -12.17 16.20 3.40
N VAL A 412 -11.96 14.98 3.89
CA VAL A 412 -11.74 14.70 5.30
C VAL A 412 -10.27 14.33 5.51
N PHE A 413 -9.53 15.21 6.18
CA PHE A 413 -8.18 14.90 6.65
C PHE A 413 -8.27 13.97 7.86
N VAL A 414 -7.59 12.84 7.82
CA VAL A 414 -7.66 11.82 8.88
C VAL A 414 -6.28 11.70 9.51
N SER A 415 -6.15 12.13 10.77
CA SER A 415 -4.84 12.15 11.44
C SER A 415 -4.98 12.25 12.95
N ALA A 416 -4.09 11.60 13.70
CA ALA A 416 -3.96 11.80 15.15
C ALA A 416 -3.19 13.08 15.49
N THR A 417 -2.45 13.62 14.52
CA THR A 417 -1.53 14.75 14.65
C THR A 417 -1.56 15.62 13.38
N PRO A 418 -2.68 16.31 13.06
CA PRO A 418 -2.79 17.16 11.88
C PRO A 418 -1.64 18.18 11.79
N ALA A 419 -1.13 18.42 10.59
CA ALA A 419 -0.09 19.42 10.35
C ALA A 419 -0.70 20.81 10.11
N ASP A 420 0.15 21.77 9.73
CA ASP A 420 -0.24 23.18 9.64
C ASP A 420 -1.26 23.45 8.51
N TYR A 421 -1.20 22.68 7.42
CA TYR A 421 -2.14 22.83 6.32
C TYR A 421 -3.56 22.47 6.77
N GLU A 422 -3.74 21.31 7.39
CA GLU A 422 -5.05 20.86 7.87
C GLU A 422 -5.62 21.80 8.94
N LYS A 423 -4.75 22.28 9.87
CA LYS A 423 -5.15 23.22 10.92
C LYS A 423 -5.62 24.57 10.39
N THR A 424 -5.05 25.03 9.27
CA THR A 424 -5.37 26.35 8.69
C THR A 424 -6.52 26.30 7.69
N HIS A 425 -6.81 25.14 7.09
CA HIS A 425 -7.79 25.00 6.02
C HIS A 425 -9.08 24.28 6.44
N ALA A 426 -9.09 23.49 7.51
CA ALA A 426 -10.30 22.80 7.95
C ALA A 426 -11.33 23.78 8.55
N GLY A 427 -12.56 23.76 8.04
CA GLY A 427 -13.69 24.50 8.62
C GLY A 427 -14.19 23.87 9.93
N GLN A 428 -13.97 22.55 10.08
CA GLN A 428 -14.36 21.79 11.27
C GLN A 428 -13.28 20.79 11.69
N VAL A 429 -13.08 20.66 13.00
CA VAL A 429 -12.28 19.59 13.61
C VAL A 429 -13.20 18.69 14.45
N VAL A 430 -13.27 17.41 14.06
CA VAL A 430 -14.06 16.37 14.70
C VAL A 430 -13.12 15.48 15.52
N GLU A 431 -13.25 15.48 16.85
CA GLU A 431 -12.41 14.67 17.72
C GLU A 431 -12.94 13.23 17.86
N GLN A 432 -12.05 12.25 17.70
CA GLN A 432 -12.34 10.83 17.99
C GLN A 432 -11.22 10.22 18.83
N VAL A 433 -11.33 10.42 20.15
CA VAL A 433 -10.29 10.13 21.15
C VAL A 433 -10.65 8.89 21.96
N VAL A 434 -11.92 8.67 22.26
CA VAL A 434 -12.40 7.50 23.00
C VAL A 434 -12.41 6.25 22.12
N ARG A 435 -11.68 5.21 22.55
CA ARG A 435 -11.60 3.92 21.83
C ARG A 435 -12.79 3.03 22.15
N PRO A 436 -13.32 2.26 21.17
CA PRO A 436 -14.42 1.31 21.40
C PRO A 436 -14.16 0.30 22.53
N THR A 437 -12.91 -0.11 22.73
CA THR A 437 -12.51 -1.10 23.76
C THR A 437 -12.25 -0.50 25.14
N GLY A 438 -12.40 0.81 25.29
CA GLY A 438 -12.05 1.54 26.52
C GLY A 438 -10.56 1.68 26.77
N LEU A 439 -9.68 1.25 25.86
CA LEU A 439 -8.23 1.46 25.99
C LEU A 439 -7.89 2.95 26.06
N VAL A 440 -6.99 3.29 26.97
CA VAL A 440 -6.55 4.67 27.24
C VAL A 440 -5.18 4.94 26.63
N ASP A 441 -4.89 6.22 26.37
CA ASP A 441 -3.55 6.68 26.03
C ASP A 441 -2.58 6.33 27.18
N PRO A 442 -1.33 5.93 26.90
CA PRO A 442 -0.42 5.38 27.90
C PRO A 442 0.02 6.43 28.92
N GLU A 443 0.47 5.96 30.07
CA GLU A 443 1.14 6.84 31.03
C GLU A 443 2.51 7.24 30.49
N VAL A 444 2.90 8.51 30.68
CA VAL A 444 4.17 9.05 30.18
C VAL A 444 5.06 9.45 31.36
N GLU A 445 6.26 8.89 31.41
CA GLU A 445 7.28 9.18 32.41
C GLU A 445 8.53 9.78 31.76
N VAL A 446 9.17 10.75 32.41
CA VAL A 446 10.46 11.31 31.97
C VAL A 446 11.55 10.88 32.93
N ARG A 447 12.63 10.28 32.42
CA ARG A 447 13.80 9.84 33.20
C ARG A 447 15.10 10.47 32.69
N PRO A 448 16.14 10.61 33.51
CA PRO A 448 17.43 11.15 33.08
C PRO A 448 18.07 10.35 31.94
N ALA A 449 18.73 11.01 30.97
CA ALA A 449 19.35 10.33 29.84
C ALA A 449 20.71 9.69 30.20
N THR A 450 21.31 10.08 31.33
CA THR A 450 22.67 9.66 31.74
C THR A 450 22.85 8.14 31.84
N HIS A 451 21.84 7.41 32.33
CA HIS A 451 21.85 5.95 32.50
C HIS A 451 20.72 5.26 31.73
N GLN A 452 20.29 5.85 30.61
CA GLN A 452 19.11 5.41 29.86
C GLN A 452 19.20 3.95 29.37
N VAL A 453 20.40 3.47 29.04
CA VAL A 453 20.60 2.09 28.54
C VAL A 453 20.45 1.04 29.65
N ASP A 454 20.98 1.32 30.85
CA ASP A 454 20.85 0.41 31.98
C ASP A 454 19.41 0.36 32.49
N ASP A 455 18.76 1.53 32.58
CA ASP A 455 17.36 1.65 33.01
C ASP A 455 16.40 0.94 32.03
N VAL A 456 16.56 1.15 30.71
CA VAL A 456 15.70 0.48 29.72
C VAL A 456 15.92 -1.03 29.73
N LEU A 457 17.13 -1.52 29.99
CA LEU A 457 17.40 -2.95 30.12
C LEU A 457 16.64 -3.59 31.29
N GLN A 458 16.52 -2.88 32.42
CA GLN A 458 15.70 -3.33 33.55
C GLN A 458 14.21 -3.36 33.17
N GLU A 459 13.70 -2.27 32.58
CA GLU A 459 12.29 -2.21 32.15
C GLU A 459 11.96 -3.30 31.13
N ILE A 460 12.88 -3.61 30.20
CA ILE A 460 12.74 -4.75 29.27
C ILE A 460 12.53 -6.06 30.05
N ARG A 461 13.39 -6.36 31.03
CA ARG A 461 13.30 -7.61 31.79
C ARG A 461 11.93 -7.76 32.48
N GLU A 462 11.43 -6.67 33.07
CA GLU A 462 10.09 -6.66 33.69
C GLU A 462 8.95 -6.91 32.70
N ARG A 463 9.07 -6.44 31.45
CA ARG A 463 8.07 -6.69 30.40
C ARG A 463 8.15 -8.12 29.85
N VAL A 464 9.37 -8.66 29.71
CA VAL A 464 9.60 -10.04 29.27
C VAL A 464 8.98 -11.04 30.27
N GLU A 465 9.11 -10.80 31.58
CA GLU A 465 8.47 -11.63 32.62
C GLU A 465 6.93 -11.68 32.49
N LYS A 466 6.32 -10.62 31.97
CA LYS A 466 4.87 -10.52 31.71
C LYS A 466 4.47 -10.98 30.31
N ASN A 467 5.42 -11.49 29.51
CA ASN A 467 5.25 -11.82 28.10
C ASN A 467 4.69 -10.64 27.27
N GLU A 468 5.15 -9.44 27.56
CA GLU A 468 4.85 -8.21 26.80
C GLU A 468 6.04 -7.84 25.89
N ARG A 469 5.84 -6.91 24.96
CA ARG A 469 6.86 -6.45 24.00
C ARG A 469 7.26 -5.00 24.25
N VAL A 470 8.48 -4.66 23.83
CA VAL A 470 9.06 -3.32 23.98
C VAL A 470 9.46 -2.75 22.63
N LEU A 471 9.11 -1.48 22.40
CA LEU A 471 9.63 -0.69 21.28
C LEU A 471 10.60 0.36 21.81
N ILE A 472 11.77 0.46 21.20
CA ILE A 472 12.77 1.49 21.52
C ILE A 472 13.00 2.36 20.30
N THR A 473 13.01 3.68 20.47
CA THR A 473 13.37 4.62 19.40
C THR A 473 14.69 5.33 19.69
N THR A 474 15.62 5.28 18.74
CA THR A 474 16.92 5.98 18.78
C THR A 474 16.97 7.08 17.70
N LEU A 475 18.06 7.85 17.63
CA LEU A 475 18.22 8.94 16.67
C LEU A 475 18.96 8.52 15.38
N THR A 476 19.78 7.47 15.42
CA THR A 476 20.64 7.09 14.30
C THR A 476 20.66 5.58 14.07
N LYS A 477 20.94 5.15 12.82
CA LYS A 477 21.10 3.73 12.44
C LYS A 477 22.15 3.04 13.30
N ARG A 478 23.32 3.68 13.40
CA ARG A 478 24.43 3.19 14.19
C ARG A 478 24.04 2.97 15.66
N MET A 479 23.29 3.88 16.27
CA MET A 479 22.82 3.69 17.65
C MET A 479 21.80 2.56 17.77
N ALA A 480 20.91 2.38 16.80
CA ALA A 480 19.97 1.26 16.79
C ALA A 480 20.70 -0.09 16.71
N GLU A 481 21.69 -0.21 15.82
CA GLU A 481 22.54 -1.40 15.67
C GLU A 481 23.35 -1.67 16.94
N GLN A 482 24.06 -0.66 17.46
CA GLN A 482 24.89 -0.78 18.66
C GLN A 482 24.07 -1.13 19.92
N LEU A 483 22.89 -0.52 20.08
CA LEU A 483 22.00 -0.85 21.19
C LEU A 483 21.48 -2.29 21.06
N THR A 484 21.17 -2.74 19.85
CA THR A 484 20.73 -4.11 19.60
C THR A 484 21.82 -5.11 19.95
N GLU A 485 23.07 -4.84 19.56
CA GLU A 485 24.22 -5.67 19.91
C GLU A 485 24.39 -5.75 21.44
N TYR A 486 24.43 -4.60 22.11
CA TYR A 486 24.55 -4.54 23.57
C TYR A 486 23.42 -5.28 24.30
N LEU A 487 22.16 -5.09 23.89
CA LEU A 487 21.02 -5.79 24.49
C LEU A 487 21.10 -7.30 24.25
N SER A 488 21.55 -7.72 23.07
CA SER A 488 21.74 -9.13 22.73
C SER A 488 22.85 -9.77 23.58
N GLU A 489 23.98 -9.08 23.79
CA GLU A 489 25.07 -9.52 24.67
C GLU A 489 24.61 -9.67 26.13
N ASN A 490 23.63 -8.86 26.55
CA ASN A 490 22.99 -8.92 27.87
C ASN A 490 21.80 -9.88 27.95
N GLY A 491 21.64 -10.77 26.97
CA GLY A 491 20.67 -11.87 26.97
C GLY A 491 19.24 -11.49 26.56
N VAL A 492 19.03 -10.30 26.00
CA VAL A 492 17.71 -9.87 25.49
C VAL A 492 17.52 -10.40 24.07
N LYS A 493 16.34 -10.96 23.77
CA LYS A 493 15.96 -11.26 22.38
C LYS A 493 15.51 -9.99 21.68
N VAL A 494 16.38 -9.45 20.84
CA VAL A 494 16.20 -8.13 20.21
C VAL A 494 16.51 -8.16 18.71
N ARG A 495 15.79 -7.31 17.96
CA ARG A 495 16.08 -6.99 16.55
C ARG A 495 16.02 -5.48 16.36
N TYR A 496 16.68 -4.99 15.30
CA TYR A 496 16.56 -3.59 14.89
C TYR A 496 15.67 -3.44 13.65
N LEU A 497 15.20 -2.21 13.42
CA LEU A 497 14.50 -1.83 12.20
C LEU A 497 14.88 -0.41 11.74
N HIS A 498 15.47 -0.31 10.55
CA HIS A 498 15.79 0.97 9.91
C HIS A 498 15.53 0.94 8.39
N SER A 499 15.88 2.02 7.69
CA SER A 499 15.53 2.23 6.27
C SER A 499 16.13 1.25 5.27
N ASP A 500 17.14 0.48 5.66
CA ASP A 500 17.89 -0.39 4.74
C ASP A 500 17.42 -1.84 4.83
N VAL A 501 16.55 -2.14 5.81
CA VAL A 501 15.83 -3.41 5.90
C VAL A 501 14.76 -3.42 4.81
N ASP A 502 14.74 -4.50 4.02
CA ASP A 502 13.79 -4.67 2.93
C ASP A 502 12.34 -4.68 3.45
N THR A 503 11.39 -4.35 2.59
CA THR A 503 9.97 -4.32 2.96
C THR A 503 9.46 -5.71 3.36
N VAL A 504 9.93 -6.78 2.71
CA VAL A 504 9.55 -8.16 3.04
C VAL A 504 10.11 -8.56 4.40
N GLU A 505 11.42 -8.38 4.59
CA GLU A 505 12.11 -8.65 5.85
C GLU A 505 11.49 -7.87 7.02
N ARG A 506 11.09 -6.62 6.79
CA ARG A 506 10.39 -5.80 7.77
C ARG A 506 9.07 -6.43 8.23
N VAL A 507 8.26 -6.95 7.31
CA VAL A 507 6.99 -7.61 7.66
C VAL A 507 7.26 -8.86 8.50
N GLU A 508 8.30 -9.63 8.17
CA GLU A 508 8.73 -10.80 8.94
C GLU A 508 9.17 -10.42 10.35
N ILE A 509 10.02 -9.40 10.50
CA ILE A 509 10.47 -8.89 11.81
C ILE A 509 9.28 -8.49 12.68
N ILE A 510 8.30 -7.76 12.13
CA ILE A 510 7.11 -7.34 12.87
C ILE A 510 6.27 -8.55 13.29
N ARG A 511 6.08 -9.52 12.38
CA ARG A 511 5.36 -10.77 12.67
C ARG A 511 6.05 -11.56 13.78
N ASP A 512 7.37 -11.68 13.72
CA ASP A 512 8.18 -12.41 14.69
C ASP A 512 8.16 -11.76 16.08
N LEU A 513 8.11 -10.41 16.15
CA LEU A 513 7.86 -9.70 17.42
C LEU A 513 6.51 -10.08 18.02
N ARG A 514 5.45 -10.12 17.19
CA ARG A 514 4.09 -10.50 17.62
C ARG A 514 4.02 -11.95 18.09
N LEU A 515 4.70 -12.85 17.39
CA LEU A 515 4.78 -14.27 17.76
C LEU A 515 5.66 -14.52 18.99
N GLY A 516 6.45 -13.54 19.45
CA GLY A 516 7.37 -13.70 20.57
C GLY A 516 8.64 -14.46 20.23
N ALA A 517 9.03 -14.48 18.95
CA ALA A 517 10.35 -14.97 18.57
C ALA A 517 11.46 -14.09 19.16
N PHE A 518 11.17 -12.80 19.34
CA PHE A 518 11.95 -11.85 20.12
C PHE A 518 11.03 -10.86 20.84
N ASP A 519 11.58 -10.14 21.82
CA ASP A 519 10.80 -9.35 22.78
C ASP A 519 10.92 -7.83 22.57
N VAL A 520 12.02 -7.39 21.96
CA VAL A 520 12.38 -5.97 21.82
C VAL A 520 12.67 -5.60 20.37
N LEU A 521 12.07 -4.51 19.89
CA LEU A 521 12.39 -3.93 18.58
C LEU A 521 12.99 -2.52 18.75
N VAL A 522 14.20 -2.33 18.24
CA VAL A 522 14.91 -1.04 18.25
C VAL A 522 14.81 -0.39 16.88
N GLY A 523 14.19 0.77 16.77
CA GLY A 523 14.09 1.51 15.52
C GLY A 523 14.50 2.97 15.62
N ILE A 524 14.54 3.65 14.48
CA ILE A 524 14.76 5.11 14.43
C ILE A 524 13.41 5.82 14.31
N ASN A 525 12.66 5.43 13.27
CA ASN A 525 11.39 6.01 12.92
C ASN A 525 10.33 4.90 12.79
N LEU A 526 9.88 4.39 13.93
CA LEU A 526 8.79 3.40 14.01
C LEU A 526 7.41 4.02 13.68
N LEU A 527 7.37 5.28 13.23
CA LEU A 527 6.15 6.01 12.92
C LEU A 527 5.56 5.62 11.56
N ARG A 528 6.40 5.20 10.59
CA ARG A 528 5.97 5.06 9.19
C ARG A 528 4.99 3.91 8.91
N GLU A 529 4.92 2.92 9.78
CA GLU A 529 4.57 1.57 9.33
C GLU A 529 3.16 1.10 9.70
N GLY A 530 2.32 1.96 10.31
CA GLY A 530 1.00 1.48 10.76
C GLY A 530 1.12 0.29 11.73
N LEU A 531 2.24 0.19 12.48
CA LEU A 531 2.49 -0.89 13.44
C LEU A 531 1.34 -0.97 14.45
N ASP A 532 0.54 -2.00 14.28
CA ASP A 532 -0.57 -2.37 15.13
C ASP A 532 -0.17 -3.64 15.90
N ILE A 533 0.44 -3.43 17.07
CA ILE A 533 1.02 -4.49 17.89
C ILE A 533 0.43 -4.38 19.31
N PRO A 534 -0.72 -5.01 19.59
CA PRO A 534 -1.35 -5.00 20.92
C PRO A 534 -0.45 -5.57 22.03
N GLU A 535 0.52 -6.41 21.65
CA GLU A 535 1.47 -7.05 22.55
C GLU A 535 2.49 -6.07 23.15
N VAL A 536 2.65 -4.85 22.58
CA VAL A 536 3.57 -3.82 23.08
C VAL A 536 2.96 -3.09 24.28
N SER A 537 3.59 -3.20 25.44
CA SER A 537 3.20 -2.47 26.66
C SER A 537 4.15 -1.33 27.01
N LEU A 538 5.36 -1.29 26.43
CA LEU A 538 6.35 -0.24 26.70
C LEU A 538 6.91 0.36 25.42
N VAL A 539 6.93 1.69 25.37
CA VAL A 539 7.68 2.45 24.37
C VAL A 539 8.73 3.31 25.06
N ALA A 540 10.00 3.07 24.76
CA ALA A 540 11.12 3.85 25.25
C ALA A 540 11.64 4.80 24.15
N ILE A 541 11.76 6.08 24.47
CA ILE A 541 12.26 7.12 23.56
C ILE A 541 13.59 7.61 24.12
N LEU A 542 14.69 7.11 23.55
CA LEU A 542 16.04 7.53 23.94
C LEU A 542 16.31 8.95 23.43
N ASP A 543 17.10 9.73 24.17
CA ASP A 543 17.49 11.09 23.80
C ASP A 543 16.28 11.96 23.38
N ALA A 544 15.21 11.93 24.19
CA ALA A 544 13.94 12.59 23.90
C ALA A 544 14.05 14.13 23.83
N ASP A 545 15.11 14.71 24.40
CA ASP A 545 15.38 16.14 24.43
C ASP A 545 16.19 16.68 23.24
N LYS A 546 16.58 15.80 22.31
CA LYS A 546 17.28 16.18 21.07
C LYS A 546 16.28 16.58 20.02
N GLU A 547 15.99 17.88 19.97
CA GLU A 547 15.05 18.44 19.00
C GLU A 547 15.45 18.14 17.55
N GLY A 548 14.44 17.98 16.71
CA GLY A 548 14.57 17.56 15.32
C GLY A 548 13.34 16.78 14.89
N PHE A 549 13.33 16.31 13.64
CA PHE A 549 12.17 15.62 13.07
C PHE A 549 11.68 14.44 13.92
N LEU A 550 12.60 13.63 14.46
CA LEU A 550 12.26 12.43 15.26
C LEU A 550 11.75 12.71 16.68
N ARG A 551 11.91 13.96 17.17
CA ARG A 551 11.51 14.39 18.52
C ARG A 551 10.61 15.63 18.51
N ALA A 552 10.08 15.99 17.34
CA ALA A 552 9.06 17.00 17.23
C ALA A 552 7.76 16.54 17.93
N GLU A 553 6.94 17.50 18.35
CA GLU A 553 5.64 17.28 19.00
C GLU A 553 4.83 16.13 18.36
N ARG A 554 4.67 16.15 17.04
CA ARG A 554 3.92 15.13 16.27
C ARG A 554 4.56 13.74 16.38
N SER A 555 5.87 13.67 16.18
CA SER A 555 6.63 12.41 16.23
C SER A 555 6.59 11.78 17.62
N LEU A 556 6.64 12.59 18.68
CA LEU A 556 6.52 12.12 20.06
C LEU A 556 5.11 11.57 20.32
N ILE A 557 4.04 12.30 19.98
CA ILE A 557 2.65 11.85 20.17
C ILE A 557 2.41 10.51 19.47
N GLN A 558 2.87 10.37 18.22
CA GLN A 558 2.70 9.12 17.47
C GLN A 558 3.52 7.96 18.05
N THR A 559 4.74 8.22 18.51
CA THR A 559 5.60 7.21 19.13
C THR A 559 4.97 6.73 20.44
N ILE A 560 4.53 7.65 21.30
CA ILE A 560 3.79 7.35 22.54
C ILE A 560 2.54 6.52 22.22
N GLY A 561 1.79 6.90 21.19
CA GLY A 561 0.58 6.20 20.76
C GLY A 561 0.76 4.72 20.39
N ARG A 562 2.00 4.24 20.17
CA ARG A 562 2.28 2.81 19.93
C ARG A 562 2.01 1.94 21.17
N ALA A 563 2.11 2.48 22.38
CA ALA A 563 1.76 1.78 23.62
C ALA A 563 0.25 1.82 23.93
N ALA A 564 -0.56 2.61 23.19
CA ALA A 564 -1.97 2.82 23.51
C ALA A 564 -2.91 1.64 23.15
N ARG A 565 -2.35 0.55 22.61
CA ARG A 565 -3.11 -0.68 22.27
C ARG A 565 -3.05 -1.76 23.34
N ASN A 566 -2.33 -1.51 24.43
CA ASN A 566 -2.18 -2.41 25.56
C ASN A 566 -2.76 -1.77 26.83
N VAL A 567 -3.40 -2.58 27.68
CA VAL A 567 -3.98 -2.12 28.95
C VAL A 567 -2.90 -1.57 29.90
N ASN A 568 -1.69 -2.15 29.84
CA ASN A 568 -0.53 -1.77 30.62
C ASN A 568 0.40 -0.80 29.86
N GLY A 569 -0.11 -0.12 28.83
CA GLY A 569 0.65 0.79 27.98
C GLY A 569 1.35 1.91 28.77
N LYS A 570 2.67 2.01 28.61
CA LYS A 570 3.54 3.04 29.20
C LYS A 570 4.54 3.56 28.18
N ALA A 571 4.87 4.85 28.27
CA ALA A 571 5.95 5.48 27.52
C ALA A 571 7.00 6.10 28.46
N ILE A 572 8.27 5.84 28.20
CA ILE A 572 9.40 6.44 28.95
C ILE A 572 10.20 7.33 27.99
N LEU A 573 10.34 8.61 28.32
CA LEU A 573 11.13 9.59 27.59
C LEU A 573 12.42 9.84 28.37
N TYR A 574 13.56 9.38 27.83
CA TYR A 574 14.86 9.62 28.44
C TYR A 574 15.40 10.97 27.99
N ALA A 575 15.51 11.92 28.92
CA ALA A 575 15.87 13.30 28.65
C ALA A 575 16.47 13.98 29.89
N ASP A 576 17.44 14.86 29.69
CA ASP A 576 18.01 15.67 30.78
C ASP A 576 17.26 17.00 30.95
N ARG A 577 16.50 17.42 29.93
CA ARG A 577 15.65 18.61 29.95
C ARG A 577 14.31 18.35 29.24
N ILE A 578 13.25 19.02 29.70
CA ILE A 578 11.95 18.97 29.04
C ILE A 578 11.91 20.05 27.95
N THR A 579 11.86 19.65 26.68
CA THR A 579 11.71 20.57 25.53
C THR A 579 10.25 20.99 25.34
N ASP A 580 10.01 22.04 24.53
CA ASP A 580 8.64 22.46 24.19
C ASP A 580 7.85 21.36 23.46
N SER A 581 8.52 20.61 22.57
CA SER A 581 7.93 19.47 21.89
C SER A 581 7.49 18.37 22.87
N MET A 582 8.32 18.06 23.86
CA MET A 582 7.96 17.10 24.92
C MET A 582 6.79 17.61 25.76
N LYS A 583 6.83 18.88 26.19
CA LYS A 583 5.78 19.49 27.01
C LYS A 583 4.42 19.41 26.33
N LYS A 584 4.34 19.74 25.03
CA LYS A 584 3.10 19.67 24.25
C LYS A 584 2.64 18.23 24.04
N ALA A 585 3.55 17.31 23.71
CA ALA A 585 3.21 15.90 23.49
C ALA A 585 2.67 15.23 24.78
N MET A 586 3.32 15.46 25.92
CA MET A 586 2.86 14.97 27.22
C MET A 586 1.51 15.58 27.61
N GLY A 587 1.35 16.90 27.44
CA GLY A 587 0.11 17.59 27.76
C GLY A 587 -1.08 17.08 26.94
N GLU A 588 -0.88 16.84 25.63
CA GLU A 588 -1.94 16.28 24.78
C GLU A 588 -2.26 14.82 25.13
N THR A 589 -1.24 14.01 25.45
CA THR A 589 -1.45 12.61 25.88
C THR A 589 -2.25 12.55 27.18
N GLU A 590 -1.91 13.39 28.16
CA GLU A 590 -2.61 13.44 29.45
C GLU A 590 -4.05 13.96 29.30
N ARG A 591 -4.28 14.99 28.47
CA ARG A 591 -5.62 15.48 28.13
C ARG A 591 -6.51 14.34 27.59
N ARG A 592 -5.98 13.56 26.63
CA ARG A 592 -6.68 12.43 26.01
C ARG A 592 -6.96 11.34 27.03
N ARG A 593 -5.94 10.94 27.80
CA ARG A 593 -6.04 9.91 28.85
C ARG A 593 -7.11 10.27 29.89
N ALA A 594 -7.11 11.49 30.40
CA ALA A 594 -8.10 11.96 31.37
C ALA A 594 -9.54 11.89 30.82
N ARG A 595 -9.74 12.35 29.58
CA ARG A 595 -11.06 12.27 28.90
C ARG A 595 -11.52 10.81 28.72
N GLN A 596 -10.64 9.92 28.32
CA GLN A 596 -10.95 8.49 28.13
C GLN A 596 -11.29 7.80 29.46
N ILE A 597 -10.55 8.10 30.54
CA ILE A 597 -10.84 7.57 31.88
C ILE A 597 -12.19 8.05 32.38
N ALA A 598 -12.50 9.35 32.21
CA ALA A 598 -13.79 9.92 32.60
C ALA A 598 -14.95 9.25 31.84
N PHE A 599 -14.81 9.10 30.51
CA PHE A 599 -15.80 8.42 29.69
C PHE A 599 -16.02 6.96 30.14
N ASN A 600 -14.94 6.22 30.38
CA ASN A 600 -15.00 4.84 30.83
C ASN A 600 -15.73 4.73 32.19
N ALA A 601 -15.45 5.64 33.13
CA ALA A 601 -16.09 5.66 34.43
C ALA A 601 -17.59 5.97 34.32
N GLU A 602 -17.96 6.95 33.50
CA GLU A 602 -19.36 7.34 33.25
C GLU A 602 -20.17 6.19 32.62
N HIS A 603 -19.56 5.43 31.72
CA HIS A 603 -20.23 4.37 30.94
C HIS A 603 -20.01 2.96 31.50
N GLY A 604 -19.31 2.81 32.63
CA GLY A 604 -19.02 1.51 33.24
C GLY A 604 -18.13 0.59 32.37
N ILE A 605 -17.24 1.16 31.57
CA ILE A 605 -16.38 0.41 30.64
C ILE A 605 -15.07 0.03 31.32
N THR A 606 -14.77 -1.26 31.35
CA THR A 606 -13.43 -1.76 31.73
C THR A 606 -12.56 -1.90 30.48
N PRO A 607 -11.36 -1.27 30.43
CA PRO A 607 -10.45 -1.40 29.30
C PRO A 607 -10.11 -2.86 28.98
N ARG A 608 -10.18 -3.23 27.70
CA ARG A 608 -9.80 -4.59 27.24
C ARG A 608 -8.78 -4.52 26.12
N GLY A 609 -7.76 -5.37 26.20
CA GLY A 609 -6.80 -5.56 25.12
C GLY A 609 -7.48 -6.09 23.86
N ILE A 610 -6.93 -5.75 22.70
CA ILE A 610 -7.40 -6.25 21.40
C ILE A 610 -6.67 -7.56 21.11
N VAL A 611 -7.41 -8.67 21.01
CA VAL A 611 -6.85 -9.94 20.51
C VAL A 611 -7.02 -9.96 18.99
N LYS A 612 -6.02 -9.46 18.27
CA LYS A 612 -5.99 -9.52 16.80
C LYS A 612 -5.24 -10.80 16.41
N GLN A 613 -5.89 -11.69 15.67
CA GLN A 613 -5.17 -12.85 15.10
C GLN A 613 -3.97 -12.34 14.31
N VAL A 614 -2.82 -12.99 14.47
CA VAL A 614 -1.68 -12.83 13.58
C VAL A 614 -2.08 -13.52 12.27
N ARG A 615 -2.93 -12.85 11.48
CA ARG A 615 -3.18 -13.26 10.10
C ARG A 615 -1.88 -13.05 9.34
N ASP A 616 -1.50 -14.00 8.49
CA ASP A 616 -0.41 -13.77 7.57
C ASP A 616 -0.85 -12.61 6.67
N LEU A 617 -0.18 -11.45 6.79
CA LEU A 617 -0.43 -10.23 5.99
C LEU A 617 -0.23 -10.43 4.47
N ILE A 618 -0.02 -11.68 4.06
CA ILE A 618 0.27 -12.18 2.72
C ILE A 618 -0.91 -13.05 2.21
N ASP A 619 -2.05 -13.10 2.92
CA ASP A 619 -3.26 -13.77 2.41
C ASP A 619 -4.01 -12.90 1.39
N GLY A 620 -3.40 -12.90 0.20
CA GLY A 620 -3.96 -12.50 -1.09
C GLY A 620 -3.18 -13.11 -2.27
N VAL A 621 -2.07 -13.83 -2.03
CA VAL A 621 -1.21 -14.38 -3.09
C VAL A 621 -0.85 -15.87 -2.92
N TYR A 622 -1.07 -16.53 -1.76
CA TYR A 622 -0.89 -17.99 -1.66
C TYR A 622 -1.90 -18.61 -0.69
N SER A 623 -2.74 -19.52 -1.20
CA SER A 623 -3.89 -20.06 -0.47
C SER A 623 -3.54 -21.11 0.59
N GLU A 624 -4.27 -21.02 1.71
CA GLU A 624 -4.70 -22.03 2.68
C GLU A 624 -4.55 -23.51 2.29
N LYS A 625 -3.72 -24.27 3.04
CA LYS A 625 -3.93 -25.71 3.34
C LYS A 625 -3.02 -26.32 4.42
N ALA A 626 -2.47 -25.54 5.36
CA ALA A 626 -1.45 -26.03 6.30
C ALA A 626 -1.95 -26.47 7.69
N GLY A 627 -3.27 -26.65 7.89
CA GLY A 627 -3.85 -26.79 9.23
C GLY A 627 -4.02 -28.21 9.78
N ARG A 628 -3.77 -29.29 9.03
CA ARG A 628 -4.27 -30.64 9.43
C ARG A 628 -3.31 -31.82 9.43
N GLU A 629 -2.01 -31.64 9.20
CA GLU A 629 -1.07 -32.78 9.18
C GLU A 629 0.17 -32.62 10.08
N ALA A 630 0.18 -31.60 10.94
CA ALA A 630 1.25 -31.38 11.93
C ALA A 630 1.32 -32.44 13.05
N GLU A 631 0.34 -33.35 13.16
CA GLU A 631 0.24 -34.32 14.25
C GLU A 631 0.73 -35.74 13.93
N ARG A 632 1.14 -36.05 12.69
CA ARG A 632 1.44 -37.45 12.29
C ARG A 632 2.90 -37.81 12.04
N MET A 633 3.84 -36.88 12.01
CA MET A 633 5.24 -37.19 11.66
C MET A 633 6.27 -36.89 12.75
N ARG A 634 5.95 -37.24 14.00
CA ARG A 634 6.92 -37.28 15.11
C ARG A 634 7.70 -38.61 15.23
N ALA A 635 7.63 -39.50 14.24
CA ALA A 635 8.23 -40.82 14.34
C ALA A 635 9.02 -41.20 13.09
N SER A 636 10.31 -40.82 13.05
CA SER A 636 11.43 -41.69 12.62
C SER A 636 12.68 -40.85 12.37
N ALA A 637 13.67 -40.99 13.25
CA ALA A 637 15.05 -40.55 13.00
C ALA A 637 15.91 -41.77 12.64
N ALA A 638 16.81 -41.61 11.67
CA ALA A 638 18.23 -41.99 11.72
C ALA A 638 18.84 -42.06 10.31
N VAL A 639 20.03 -41.47 10.15
CA VAL A 639 21.30 -42.12 9.72
C VAL A 639 22.34 -41.02 9.41
N ALA A 640 23.57 -41.21 9.92
CA ALA A 640 24.77 -40.40 9.66
C ALA A 640 25.57 -40.95 8.47
N PRO A 641 26.36 -40.11 7.76
CA PRO A 641 27.82 -40.19 7.98
C PRO A 641 28.62 -38.86 7.90
N GLU A 642 29.78 -38.93 8.57
CA GLU A 642 31.11 -38.29 8.42
C GLU A 642 31.36 -36.77 8.39
N ALA A 643 32.50 -36.41 9.00
CA ALA A 643 32.90 -35.08 9.44
C ALA A 643 33.56 -34.25 8.32
N LEU A 644 32.98 -33.07 8.07
CA LEU A 644 33.48 -32.04 7.16
C LEU A 644 34.23 -30.95 7.95
N SER A 645 35.22 -30.31 7.31
CA SER A 645 35.96 -29.17 7.91
C SER A 645 35.04 -27.96 8.13
N GLU A 646 35.31 -27.10 9.12
CA GLU A 646 34.48 -25.91 9.45
C GLU A 646 34.20 -24.98 8.25
N LYS A 647 35.16 -24.89 7.31
CA LYS A 647 35.05 -24.05 6.12
C LYS A 647 34.18 -24.67 5.03
N ASP A 648 34.11 -25.99 4.96
CA ASP A 648 33.23 -26.73 4.05
C ASP A 648 31.81 -26.84 4.63
N LEU A 649 31.71 -26.91 5.96
CA LEU A 649 30.44 -26.97 6.70
C LEU A 649 29.62 -25.67 6.56
N SER A 650 30.28 -24.52 6.69
CA SER A 650 29.65 -23.20 6.50
C SER A 650 29.22 -22.98 5.05
N ARG A 651 29.96 -23.51 4.07
CA ARG A 651 29.57 -23.49 2.66
C ARG A 651 28.36 -24.38 2.39
N GLU A 652 28.33 -25.57 2.98
CA GLU A 652 27.22 -26.52 2.82
C GLU A 652 25.94 -26.03 3.51
N LEU A 653 26.04 -25.37 4.67
CA LEU A 653 24.90 -24.71 5.32
C LEU A 653 24.25 -23.65 4.42
N ARG A 654 25.07 -22.79 3.80
CA ARG A 654 24.57 -21.77 2.85
C ARG A 654 23.98 -22.40 1.59
N ARG A 655 24.57 -23.51 1.11
CA ARG A 655 24.06 -24.25 -0.06
C ARG A 655 22.68 -24.85 0.23
N LEU A 656 22.53 -25.54 1.37
CA LEU A 656 21.27 -26.16 1.79
C LEU A 656 20.20 -25.11 2.11
N GLU A 657 20.56 -23.96 2.69
CA GLU A 657 19.60 -22.87 2.96
C GLU A 657 19.04 -22.28 1.66
N LYS A 658 19.92 -22.06 0.68
CA LYS A 658 19.51 -21.60 -0.66
C LYS A 658 18.64 -22.63 -1.37
N LEU A 659 19.00 -23.91 -1.30
CA LEU A 659 18.26 -25.01 -1.92
C LEU A 659 16.88 -25.21 -1.27
N MET A 660 16.78 -25.06 0.06
CA MET A 660 15.51 -25.10 0.79
C MET A 660 14.58 -23.97 0.33
N LEU A 661 15.09 -22.74 0.24
CA LEU A 661 14.33 -21.59 -0.23
C LEU A 661 13.91 -21.74 -1.69
N GLU A 662 14.76 -22.34 -2.52
CA GLU A 662 14.45 -22.63 -3.93
C GLU A 662 13.32 -23.65 -4.05
N HIS A 663 13.37 -24.77 -3.33
CA HIS A 663 12.27 -25.74 -3.27
C HIS A 663 10.98 -25.14 -2.69
N ALA A 664 11.10 -24.27 -1.68
CA ALA A 664 9.94 -23.59 -1.10
C ALA A 664 9.29 -22.62 -2.11
N ARG A 665 10.11 -21.90 -2.88
CA ARG A 665 9.66 -21.00 -3.95
C ARG A 665 9.03 -21.76 -5.12
N ASN A 666 9.49 -22.97 -5.39
CA ASN A 666 8.95 -23.87 -6.42
C ASN A 666 7.74 -24.69 -5.94
N LEU A 667 7.24 -24.46 -4.72
CA LEU A 667 6.13 -25.20 -4.10
C LEU A 667 6.41 -26.70 -3.89
N GLU A 668 7.67 -27.10 -3.89
CA GLU A 668 8.13 -28.47 -3.63
C GLU A 668 8.32 -28.68 -2.13
N PHE A 669 7.24 -28.50 -1.37
CA PHE A 669 7.30 -28.40 0.09
C PHE A 669 7.85 -29.65 0.78
N GLU A 670 7.66 -30.84 0.21
CA GLU A 670 8.27 -32.07 0.72
C GLU A 670 9.80 -32.05 0.61
N GLN A 671 10.32 -31.49 -0.48
CA GLN A 671 11.76 -31.39 -0.72
C GLN A 671 12.35 -30.27 0.14
N ALA A 672 11.67 -29.13 0.24
CA ALA A 672 12.04 -28.04 1.15
C ALA A 672 12.08 -28.53 2.61
N ALA A 673 11.10 -29.32 3.06
CA ALA A 673 11.08 -29.90 4.40
C ALA A 673 12.26 -30.87 4.62
N ARG A 674 12.57 -31.73 3.64
CA ARG A 674 13.75 -32.61 3.73
C ARG A 674 15.06 -31.82 3.86
N VAL A 675 15.24 -30.77 3.06
CA VAL A 675 16.45 -29.93 3.11
C VAL A 675 16.50 -29.12 4.41
N ARG A 676 15.36 -28.64 4.93
CA ARG A 676 15.26 -28.00 6.24
C ARG A 676 15.70 -28.93 7.36
N ASP A 677 15.24 -30.18 7.34
CA ASP A 677 15.55 -31.16 8.38
C ASP A 677 17.04 -31.56 8.31
N GLN A 678 17.62 -31.67 7.10
CA GLN A 678 19.06 -31.84 6.91
C GLN A 678 19.86 -30.64 7.45
N LEU A 679 19.38 -29.42 7.20
CA LEU A 679 20.00 -28.19 7.66
C LEU A 679 19.92 -28.04 9.19
N ALA A 680 18.81 -28.45 9.81
CA ALA A 680 18.66 -28.49 11.26
C ALA A 680 19.59 -29.53 11.91
N ALA A 681 19.70 -30.72 11.33
CA ALA A 681 20.61 -31.77 11.79
C ALA A 681 22.09 -31.34 11.66
N LEU A 682 22.44 -30.64 10.58
CA LEU A 682 23.79 -30.11 10.38
C LEU A 682 24.10 -28.98 11.37
N LYS A 683 23.16 -28.03 11.59
CA LYS A 683 23.29 -26.94 12.59
C LYS A 683 23.44 -27.49 14.02
N GLN A 684 22.68 -28.52 14.39
CA GLN A 684 22.81 -29.17 15.70
C GLN A 684 24.18 -29.83 15.90
N ARG A 685 24.78 -30.43 14.87
CA ARG A 685 26.15 -30.97 14.94
C ARG A 685 27.20 -29.89 15.17
N VAL A 686 27.04 -28.71 14.57
CA VAL A 686 27.97 -27.58 14.77
C VAL A 686 27.89 -27.04 16.20
N LEU A 687 26.67 -26.87 16.71
CA LEU A 687 26.43 -26.30 18.04
C LEU A 687 26.68 -27.30 19.18
N GLY A 688 26.52 -28.61 18.93
CA GLY A 688 26.76 -29.67 19.91
C GLY A 688 28.23 -30.04 20.09
N ALA A 689 29.09 -29.85 19.08
CA ALA A 689 30.52 -30.20 19.16
C ALA A 689 31.36 -29.18 19.97
N ALA A 690 30.85 -27.97 20.20
CA ALA A 690 31.55 -26.92 20.96
C ALA A 690 31.55 -27.14 22.48
N GLY A 691 30.94 -28.22 23.00
CA GLY A 691 30.70 -28.45 24.43
C GLY A 691 31.60 -29.46 25.15
N GLU A 692 32.48 -30.21 24.48
CA GLU A 692 33.22 -31.34 25.11
C GLU A 692 34.76 -31.28 24.96
N GLY A 693 35.36 -30.10 24.79
CA GLY A 693 36.80 -29.95 24.53
C GLY A 693 37.57 -29.03 25.49
N SER A 694 37.42 -29.15 26.81
CA SER A 694 38.33 -28.50 27.78
C SER A 694 38.28 -29.15 29.17
N ALA A 695 38.75 -30.39 29.27
CA ALA A 695 39.13 -31.03 30.54
C ALA A 695 40.02 -32.26 30.32
N ALA A 696 41.26 -32.07 29.88
CA ALA A 696 42.41 -32.95 30.18
C ALA A 696 43.71 -32.40 29.58
N ALA A 697 44.71 -32.25 30.45
CA ALA A 697 46.11 -31.84 30.25
C ALA A 697 46.37 -30.33 30.05
#